data_AF-A0A139GVX6-F1
#
_entry.id   AF-A0A139GVX6-F1
#
_cell.length_a   1.000
_cell.length_b   1.000
_cell.length_c   1.000
_cell.angle_alpha   90.00
_cell.angle_beta   90.00
_cell.angle_gamma   90.00
#
_symmetry.space_group_name_H-M   'P 1'
#
loop_
_entity.id
_entity.type
_entity.pdbx_description
1 polymer ?
#
loop_
_entity_poly.entity_id
_entity_poly.type
_entity_poly.pdbx_seq_one_letter_code
_entity_poly.pdbx_strand_id
1 'polypeptide(L)'
;MSPTLQHKESGRLKLLFKGAGDAESQHAAIFVVPGVGTLEPACWKPSDGDNWLRALSSDWSRPVAIYSFEHGLSRVSDLTWNDVKGAGSLLFQELCRFVEEQQSSECPFIYVAHSLGGIILKRALSLAYDQERRSGLLENAAAALFFSTPHSRLQSVLAQQISEIFRFYANSKQRTSSVLEEICTHASQDCITFEDTFNRHRAARVLSFYEEEGMRTKKFSLSKTTLVDENSARTNAPGETLLGLGADHSRICCLQVDPEIFTQTLHHIWSAIVNTQVRIHGRMQLVNFQRPSFVTTSTDWTGSSECLRSMTPDNIERQSSKTLNYWLKLIFFQVRTVIELRPNSKICPYTLRDKKRRSTDSSPNGRPSSTHKQDARLPCFSIPYERNDGFFERDVVLKTIEETLRPSESSLASTAHWSAATRSIALFGIGGIGKTQVAVEYAYRAQQKQTYDAILWVNAQSSERIVQSFMDIALNLGLIVQNSIEAKDRIVARDLVLGWLSKPIKNLSQSEDRTPEEATWLLVFDNVDHFELLDDFWPGNSCGSILLTSRDPIAYYESYSTTIGLQLPLFKRWETEEFLLKMTKRSRQEEAESALSATAETLGGIPMAIAQMAGQINRRQINLTEFVTSYNDTRSRRALFSTAPKDRRTRYEHTIASVWGFNDLKHGSQLLDVLSFFEPSSIPEELVQNNPAIVDMELYPHSQAVYEDARTELLSSSLVTRNRNTKTLAIHRLMSDALRSQMTSERYTLALITALQLISGVWPYKDGAAFANEKYRWVKSFELWPHILCLCGHTDDEKWLPPVKISKEHLEPSKVLLEATWYSIMTANFGNTMRFLNAAKKIWSAQQQDKLRVEHRDQYVKEQFEEQTRLIELYPGVLSLHTNSPEMALVHCKKYKSMLEEKMRSDSQGRLGHDARLAIAWNELGNAYLHNNEAKKAEKYFLMSISAHRDSPEMDQGNMPLSNLGFALWMQGRLEDAIKTFRDALKDRAARYGRDDNVSFSTGKLLLGLGNVLYEQGSYDESFNFHKRSKKQYESTVGKHHHRTGDACVHIADHHFRLQQYPLAKAYLDQAARIYGAQDHFKPERARVCYKQWHVFKALAEEDAAVESAAEALRLYRATYPCDERDLEDLSHDDFTRPIVFWSK
;
A
#
# COMPACT_ATOMS: atom_id res chain seq x y z
N MET A 1 -16.94 -59.30 -0.57
CA MET A 1 -15.96 -58.90 0.47
C MET A 1 -15.64 -57.44 0.24
N SER A 2 -16.19 -56.56 1.08
CA SER A 2 -15.91 -55.13 1.05
C SER A 2 -14.47 -54.89 1.50
N PRO A 3 -13.64 -54.15 0.74
CA PRO A 3 -12.35 -53.72 1.25
C PRO A 3 -12.57 -52.62 2.28
N THR A 4 -11.98 -52.83 3.45
CA THR A 4 -11.88 -51.94 4.58
C THR A 4 -11.44 -50.54 4.15
N LEU A 5 -12.24 -49.52 4.45
CA LEU A 5 -11.89 -48.11 4.35
C LEU A 5 -10.76 -47.81 5.35
N GLN A 6 -9.52 -47.85 4.89
CA GLN A 6 -8.44 -47.11 5.54
C GLN A 6 -8.75 -45.62 5.38
N HIS A 7 -8.78 -44.87 6.49
CA HIS A 7 -8.80 -43.41 6.47
C HIS A 7 -7.59 -42.91 5.67
N LYS A 8 -7.80 -42.47 4.43
CA LYS A 8 -6.80 -41.70 3.68
C LYS A 8 -6.62 -40.36 4.41
N GLU A 9 -5.40 -40.01 4.79
CA GLU A 9 -5.05 -38.68 5.29
C GLU A 9 -5.39 -37.64 4.21
N SER A 10 -6.45 -36.86 4.36
CA SER A 10 -6.84 -35.85 3.39
C SER A 10 -6.08 -34.53 3.62
N GLY A 11 -5.76 -33.83 2.53
CA GLY A 11 -5.16 -32.48 2.58
C GLY A 11 -3.63 -32.46 2.66
N ARG A 12 -2.93 -33.42 2.05
CA ARG A 12 -1.45 -33.45 1.99
C ARG A 12 -0.91 -33.54 0.56
N LEU A 13 0.30 -33.02 0.36
CA LEU A 13 1.10 -33.25 -0.85
C LEU A 13 1.84 -34.59 -0.75
N LYS A 14 1.55 -35.51 -1.66
CA LYS A 14 2.18 -36.83 -1.74
C LYS A 14 3.16 -36.89 -2.89
N LEU A 15 4.41 -37.24 -2.60
CA LEU A 15 5.43 -37.46 -3.63
C LEU A 15 5.01 -38.63 -4.54
N LEU A 16 4.87 -38.37 -5.84
CA LEU A 16 4.57 -39.37 -6.88
C LEU A 16 5.85 -39.90 -7.51
N PHE A 17 6.71 -38.98 -7.97
CA PHE A 17 7.95 -39.30 -8.68
C PHE A 17 9.05 -38.36 -8.21
N LYS A 18 10.28 -38.87 -8.09
CA LYS A 18 11.48 -38.10 -7.76
C LYS A 18 12.62 -38.57 -8.66
N GLY A 19 13.27 -37.63 -9.36
CA GLY A 19 14.45 -37.94 -10.18
C GLY A 19 15.64 -38.41 -9.34
N ALA A 20 16.54 -39.19 -9.95
CA ALA A 20 17.76 -39.66 -9.31
C ALA A 20 18.81 -38.53 -9.25
N GLY A 21 19.14 -38.05 -8.05
CA GLY A 21 20.15 -37.01 -7.82
C GLY A 21 20.28 -36.64 -6.33
N ASP A 22 21.42 -36.04 -5.95
CA ASP A 22 21.70 -35.64 -4.57
C ASP A 22 20.65 -34.64 -4.05
N ALA A 23 20.29 -34.78 -2.77
CA ALA A 23 19.16 -34.08 -2.15
C ALA A 23 19.33 -32.55 -2.05
N GLU A 24 20.54 -32.02 -2.26
CA GLU A 24 20.88 -30.62 -2.00
C GLU A 24 20.57 -29.64 -3.14
N SER A 25 20.12 -30.09 -4.33
CA SER A 25 19.75 -29.17 -5.41
C SER A 25 18.53 -29.64 -6.23
N GLN A 26 17.33 -29.47 -5.67
CA GLN A 26 16.09 -29.68 -6.41
C GLN A 26 15.90 -28.59 -7.48
N HIS A 27 15.69 -28.99 -8.74
CA HIS A 27 15.69 -28.05 -9.88
C HIS A 27 14.33 -27.44 -10.20
N ALA A 28 13.24 -28.17 -9.92
CA ALA A 28 11.86 -27.71 -10.02
C ALA A 28 10.94 -28.62 -9.18
N ALA A 29 9.75 -28.11 -8.85
CA ALA A 29 8.68 -28.88 -8.23
C ALA A 29 7.40 -28.82 -9.09
N ILE A 30 6.77 -29.98 -9.30
CA ILE A 30 5.49 -30.08 -10.03
C ILE A 30 4.40 -30.48 -9.05
N PHE A 31 3.34 -29.67 -8.97
CA PHE A 31 2.18 -29.92 -8.10
C PHE A 31 0.97 -30.29 -8.95
N VAL A 32 0.50 -31.52 -8.78
CA VAL A 32 -0.61 -32.10 -9.54
C VAL A 32 -1.88 -32.11 -8.69
N VAL A 33 -2.94 -31.46 -9.18
CA VAL A 33 -4.25 -31.37 -8.54
C VAL A 33 -5.27 -32.15 -9.39
N PRO A 34 -5.57 -33.41 -9.04
CA PRO A 34 -6.51 -34.22 -9.81
C PRO A 34 -7.94 -33.68 -9.71
N GLY A 35 -8.76 -34.04 -10.69
CA GLY A 35 -10.19 -33.72 -10.70
C GLY A 35 -10.98 -34.57 -9.71
N VAL A 36 -12.03 -34.01 -9.12
CA VAL A 36 -12.89 -34.75 -8.19
C VAL A 36 -13.62 -35.87 -8.93
N GLY A 37 -13.48 -37.11 -8.44
CA GLY A 37 -14.08 -38.29 -9.07
C GLY A 37 -13.35 -38.79 -10.33
N THR A 38 -12.18 -38.24 -10.63
CA THR A 38 -11.35 -38.64 -11.79
C THR A 38 -10.26 -39.64 -11.39
N LEU A 39 -9.55 -40.22 -12.38
CA LEU A 39 -8.44 -41.13 -12.11
C LEU A 39 -7.30 -40.43 -11.34
N GLU A 40 -6.73 -41.13 -10.36
CA GLU A 40 -5.55 -40.65 -9.63
C GLU A 40 -4.37 -40.39 -10.59
N PRO A 41 -3.51 -39.38 -10.33
CA PRO A 41 -2.40 -39.03 -11.23
C PRO A 41 -1.43 -40.16 -11.55
N ALA A 42 -1.27 -41.14 -10.65
CA ALA A 42 -0.46 -42.34 -10.91
C ALA A 42 -1.00 -43.19 -12.08
N CYS A 43 -2.30 -43.06 -12.39
CA CYS A 43 -3.00 -43.76 -13.46
C CYS A 43 -3.12 -42.95 -14.76
N TRP A 44 -2.49 -41.77 -14.86
CA TRP A 44 -2.47 -40.95 -16.09
C TRP A 44 -1.53 -41.53 -17.15
N LYS A 45 -1.90 -42.69 -17.67
CA LYS A 45 -1.19 -43.45 -18.69
C LYS A 45 -2.18 -43.97 -19.74
N PRO A 46 -1.81 -44.06 -21.02
CA PRO A 46 -2.64 -44.76 -22.00
C PRO A 46 -2.65 -46.27 -21.74
N SER A 47 -3.50 -47.00 -22.48
CA SER A 47 -3.65 -48.46 -22.35
C SER A 47 -2.33 -49.22 -22.51
N ASP A 48 -1.43 -48.72 -23.35
CA ASP A 48 -0.20 -49.41 -23.77
C ASP A 48 1.10 -48.61 -23.50
N GLY A 49 1.06 -47.61 -22.61
CA GLY A 49 2.19 -46.71 -22.33
C GLY A 49 2.45 -46.46 -20.83
N ASP A 50 3.59 -45.85 -20.52
CA ASP A 50 3.94 -45.46 -19.14
C ASP A 50 3.40 -44.05 -18.82
N ASN A 51 3.32 -43.73 -17.53
CA ASN A 51 2.82 -42.44 -17.05
C ASN A 51 3.75 -41.29 -17.52
N TRP A 52 3.19 -40.33 -18.24
CA TRP A 52 3.98 -39.26 -18.85
C TRP A 52 4.63 -38.32 -17.83
N LEU A 53 4.06 -38.19 -16.62
CA LEU A 53 4.67 -37.45 -15.51
C LEU A 53 5.99 -38.12 -15.08
N ARG A 54 6.13 -39.43 -15.25
CA ARG A 54 7.37 -40.14 -14.91
C ARG A 54 8.52 -39.72 -15.82
N ALA A 55 8.26 -39.51 -17.12
CA ALA A 55 9.25 -39.03 -18.07
C ALA A 55 9.81 -37.64 -17.70
N LEU A 56 8.99 -36.78 -17.08
CA LEU A 56 9.42 -35.49 -16.53
C LEU A 56 10.39 -35.62 -15.33
N SER A 57 10.49 -36.80 -14.72
CA SER A 57 11.36 -37.04 -13.56
C SER A 57 12.62 -37.86 -13.88
N SER A 58 12.60 -38.68 -14.96
CA SER A 58 13.66 -39.65 -15.26
C SER A 58 14.73 -39.16 -16.25
N ASP A 59 14.41 -38.21 -17.12
CA ASP A 59 15.22 -37.88 -18.30
C ASP A 59 16.12 -36.63 -18.11
N TRP A 60 16.34 -36.20 -16.86
CA TRP A 60 16.91 -34.88 -16.53
C TRP A 60 18.26 -35.02 -15.81
N SER A 61 19.23 -34.17 -16.18
CA SER A 61 20.55 -34.09 -15.53
C SER A 61 20.49 -33.51 -14.10
N ARG A 62 19.32 -33.05 -13.65
CA ARG A 62 19.03 -32.56 -12.29
C ARG A 62 17.63 -33.04 -11.84
N PRO A 63 17.42 -33.33 -10.54
CA PRO A 63 16.18 -33.97 -10.07
C PRO A 63 14.98 -33.00 -10.05
N VAL A 64 13.88 -33.42 -10.70
CA VAL A 64 12.53 -32.82 -10.57
C VAL A 64 11.70 -33.71 -9.65
N ALA A 65 10.97 -33.11 -8.71
CA ALA A 65 10.04 -33.83 -7.84
C ALA A 65 8.59 -33.47 -8.18
N ILE A 66 7.75 -34.50 -8.24
CA ILE A 66 6.35 -34.40 -8.64
C ILE A 66 5.48 -34.83 -7.46
N TYR A 67 4.59 -33.95 -7.04
CA TYR A 67 3.69 -34.14 -5.91
C TYR A 67 2.24 -34.15 -6.38
N SER A 68 1.44 -35.09 -5.88
CA SER A 68 -0.01 -35.10 -6.02
C SER A 68 -0.66 -34.50 -4.78
N PHE A 69 -1.64 -33.62 -4.95
CA PHE A 69 -2.47 -33.16 -3.85
C PHE A 69 -3.62 -34.14 -3.60
N GLU A 70 -3.67 -34.73 -2.41
CA GLU A 70 -4.75 -35.63 -2.00
C GLU A 70 -5.90 -34.82 -1.36
N HIS A 71 -6.72 -34.18 -2.19
CA HIS A 71 -7.80 -33.28 -1.73
C HIS A 71 -8.92 -33.96 -0.90
N GLY A 72 -8.99 -35.29 -0.85
CA GLY A 72 -9.92 -36.04 0.01
C GLY A 72 -11.40 -36.05 -0.42
N LEU A 73 -11.72 -35.45 -1.57
CA LEU A 73 -13.09 -35.39 -2.08
C LEU A 73 -13.38 -36.60 -2.97
N SER A 74 -14.23 -37.53 -2.52
CA SER A 74 -14.47 -38.82 -3.20
C SER A 74 -15.83 -38.93 -3.90
N ARG A 75 -16.79 -38.05 -3.63
CA ARG A 75 -18.12 -38.06 -4.27
C ARG A 75 -18.49 -36.70 -4.85
N VAL A 76 -18.60 -36.66 -6.19
CA VAL A 76 -19.05 -35.47 -6.92
C VAL A 76 -20.52 -35.16 -6.63
N SER A 77 -21.33 -36.13 -6.18
CA SER A 77 -22.75 -35.93 -5.86
C SER A 77 -22.99 -34.98 -4.69
N ASP A 78 -22.12 -34.97 -3.69
CA ASP A 78 -22.34 -34.33 -2.38
C ASP A 78 -21.52 -33.04 -2.19
N LEU A 79 -20.75 -32.65 -3.22
CA LEU A 79 -19.82 -31.52 -3.19
C LEU A 79 -20.55 -30.19 -2.95
N THR A 80 -20.21 -29.47 -1.89
CA THR A 80 -20.63 -28.07 -1.66
C THR A 80 -19.52 -27.09 -2.03
N TRP A 81 -19.84 -25.79 -2.10
CA TRP A 81 -18.80 -24.78 -2.25
C TRP A 81 -17.82 -24.79 -1.06
N ASN A 82 -18.32 -25.04 0.16
CA ASN A 82 -17.47 -25.12 1.35
C ASN A 82 -16.43 -26.24 1.26
N ASP A 83 -16.74 -27.35 0.58
CA ASP A 83 -15.79 -28.44 0.36
C ASP A 83 -14.68 -28.04 -0.62
N VAL A 84 -15.04 -27.39 -1.74
CA VAL A 84 -14.07 -26.87 -2.73
C VAL A 84 -13.19 -25.78 -2.11
N LYS A 85 -13.80 -24.86 -1.36
CA LYS A 85 -13.12 -23.81 -0.60
C LYS A 85 -12.17 -24.39 0.45
N GLY A 86 -12.60 -25.42 1.16
CA GLY A 86 -11.80 -26.15 2.14
C GLY A 86 -10.59 -26.82 1.49
N ALA A 87 -10.80 -27.55 0.39
CA ALA A 87 -9.72 -28.18 -0.37
C ALA A 87 -8.71 -27.16 -0.92
N GLY A 88 -9.17 -26.01 -1.44
CA GLY A 88 -8.29 -24.94 -1.91
C GLY A 88 -7.49 -24.29 -0.79
N SER A 89 -8.09 -24.15 0.40
CA SER A 89 -7.40 -23.62 1.59
C SER A 89 -6.33 -24.59 2.10
N LEU A 90 -6.60 -25.89 2.09
CA LEU A 90 -5.63 -26.93 2.44
C LEU A 90 -4.48 -27.01 1.44
N LEU A 91 -4.78 -26.94 0.13
CA LEU A 91 -3.75 -26.88 -0.90
C LEU A 91 -2.83 -25.67 -0.71
N PHE A 92 -3.40 -24.49 -0.44
CA PHE A 92 -2.62 -23.29 -0.16
C PHE A 92 -1.70 -23.46 1.06
N GLN A 93 -2.20 -24.03 2.15
CA GLN A 93 -1.40 -24.30 3.36
C GLN A 93 -0.24 -25.26 3.09
N GLU A 94 -0.49 -26.36 2.38
CA GLU A 94 0.54 -27.34 2.05
C GLU A 94 1.59 -26.78 1.09
N LEU A 95 1.19 -25.94 0.13
CA LEU A 95 2.11 -25.24 -0.76
C LEU A 95 3.00 -24.26 0.02
N CYS A 96 2.44 -23.46 0.93
CA CYS A 96 3.23 -22.57 1.80
C CYS A 96 4.21 -23.35 2.69
N ARG A 97 3.73 -24.45 3.29
CA ARG A 97 4.55 -25.34 4.11
C ARG A 97 5.70 -25.94 3.30
N PHE A 98 5.45 -26.35 2.06
CA PHE A 98 6.49 -26.84 1.15
C PHE A 98 7.58 -25.80 0.90
N VAL A 99 7.21 -24.52 0.72
CA VAL A 99 8.17 -23.41 0.55
C VAL A 99 9.01 -23.20 1.82
N GLU A 100 8.38 -23.24 2.99
CA GLU A 100 9.04 -23.04 4.29
C GLU A 100 10.01 -24.18 4.65
N GLU A 101 9.60 -25.44 4.45
CA GLU A 101 10.39 -26.61 4.84
C GLU A 101 11.60 -26.87 3.92
N GLN A 102 11.49 -26.56 2.62
CA GLN A 102 12.53 -26.87 1.63
C GLN A 102 13.54 -25.72 1.39
N GLN A 103 13.47 -24.61 2.12
CA GLN A 103 14.25 -23.38 1.85
C GLN A 103 14.22 -22.97 0.35
N SER A 104 13.12 -23.25 -0.34
CA SER A 104 13.05 -23.37 -1.80
C SER A 104 12.79 -22.02 -2.50
N SER A 105 13.41 -20.96 -2.00
CA SER A 105 13.37 -19.62 -2.60
C SER A 105 13.96 -19.55 -4.01
N GLU A 106 14.68 -20.61 -4.43
CA GLU A 106 15.32 -20.75 -5.74
C GLU A 106 14.61 -21.73 -6.70
N CYS A 107 13.52 -22.40 -6.26
CA CYS A 107 12.91 -23.50 -6.99
C CYS A 107 11.67 -23.07 -7.80
N PRO A 108 11.66 -23.24 -9.13
CA PRO A 108 10.47 -23.03 -9.97
C PRO A 108 9.36 -24.05 -9.70
N PHE A 109 8.11 -23.57 -9.74
CA PHE A 109 6.90 -24.36 -9.52
C PHE A 109 6.06 -24.49 -10.78
N ILE A 110 5.62 -25.72 -11.06
CA ILE A 110 4.67 -26.01 -12.13
C ILE A 110 3.40 -26.57 -11.52
N TYR A 111 2.27 -25.96 -11.85
CA TYR A 111 0.97 -26.43 -11.42
C TYR A 111 0.31 -27.20 -12.55
N VAL A 112 -0.21 -28.39 -12.26
CA VAL A 112 -0.95 -29.22 -13.21
C VAL A 112 -2.29 -29.53 -12.58
N ALA A 113 -3.39 -29.20 -13.24
CA ALA A 113 -4.72 -29.44 -12.70
C ALA A 113 -5.65 -30.06 -13.74
N HIS A 114 -6.58 -30.89 -13.28
CA HIS A 114 -7.56 -31.57 -14.13
C HIS A 114 -8.98 -31.28 -13.67
N SER A 115 -9.90 -30.99 -14.60
CA SER A 115 -11.33 -30.83 -14.32
C SER A 115 -11.55 -29.87 -13.15
N LEU A 116 -12.39 -30.21 -12.17
CA LEU A 116 -12.65 -29.40 -10.97
C LEU A 116 -11.43 -29.20 -10.06
N GLY A 117 -10.36 -29.99 -10.22
CA GLY A 117 -9.08 -29.76 -9.56
C GLY A 117 -8.47 -28.41 -9.94
N GLY A 118 -8.76 -27.92 -11.15
CA GLY A 118 -8.34 -26.58 -11.58
C GLY A 118 -9.07 -25.46 -10.84
N ILE A 119 -10.31 -25.68 -10.39
CA ILE A 119 -11.03 -24.71 -9.53
C ILE A 119 -10.43 -24.69 -8.12
N ILE A 120 -10.07 -25.87 -7.58
CA ILE A 120 -9.36 -25.99 -6.30
C ILE A 120 -8.01 -25.27 -6.36
N LEU A 121 -7.24 -25.48 -7.44
CA LEU A 121 -5.97 -24.80 -7.67
C LEU A 121 -6.16 -23.28 -7.76
N LYS A 122 -7.14 -22.81 -8.55
CA LYS A 122 -7.43 -21.38 -8.65
C LYS A 122 -7.78 -20.77 -7.29
N ARG A 123 -8.57 -21.45 -6.47
CA ARG A 123 -8.85 -21.01 -5.09
C ARG A 123 -7.57 -20.88 -4.25
N ALA A 124 -6.68 -21.87 -4.32
CA ALA A 124 -5.41 -21.84 -3.60
C ALA A 124 -4.50 -20.69 -4.07
N LEU A 125 -4.45 -20.45 -5.38
CA LEU A 125 -3.67 -19.35 -5.97
C LEU A 125 -4.30 -17.98 -5.69
N SER A 126 -5.63 -17.87 -5.63
CA SER A 126 -6.32 -16.66 -5.15
C SER A 126 -5.93 -16.33 -3.70
N LEU A 127 -5.88 -17.34 -2.82
CA LEU A 127 -5.41 -17.15 -1.44
C LEU A 127 -3.92 -16.77 -1.39
N ALA A 128 -3.09 -17.35 -2.26
CA ALA A 128 -1.69 -16.98 -2.38
C ALA A 128 -1.50 -15.54 -2.86
N TYR A 129 -2.35 -15.08 -3.78
CA TYR A 129 -2.40 -13.72 -4.27
C TYR A 129 -2.80 -12.72 -3.19
N ASP A 130 -3.77 -13.07 -2.34
CA ASP A 130 -4.13 -12.23 -1.18
C ASP A 130 -2.99 -12.10 -0.16
N GLN A 131 -2.04 -13.06 -0.14
CA GLN A 131 -0.94 -13.16 0.83
C GLN A 131 0.46 -12.97 0.22
N GLU A 132 0.54 -12.42 -1.01
CA GLU A 132 1.67 -12.46 -1.95
C GLU A 132 3.07 -12.18 -1.35
N ARG A 133 3.17 -11.39 -0.28
CA ARG A 133 4.45 -11.07 0.38
C ARG A 133 5.06 -12.16 1.26
N ARG A 134 4.32 -13.22 1.61
CA ARG A 134 4.80 -14.25 2.57
C ARG A 134 5.01 -15.63 1.97
N SER A 135 4.41 -15.97 0.83
CA SER A 135 4.32 -17.37 0.37
C SER A 135 5.33 -17.77 -0.72
N GLY A 136 5.87 -16.84 -1.53
CA GLY A 136 6.78 -17.16 -2.65
C GLY A 136 6.18 -18.00 -3.79
N LEU A 137 4.91 -18.42 -3.68
CA LEU A 137 4.26 -19.38 -4.58
C LEU A 137 4.02 -18.85 -5.99
N LEU A 138 3.64 -17.58 -6.11
CA LEU A 138 3.39 -16.92 -7.40
C LEU A 138 4.69 -16.44 -8.06
N GLU A 139 5.67 -16.04 -7.26
CA GLU A 139 6.98 -15.60 -7.73
C GLU A 139 7.79 -16.75 -8.32
N ASN A 140 7.66 -17.94 -7.73
CA ASN A 140 8.27 -19.17 -8.21
C ASN A 140 7.46 -19.87 -9.30
N ALA A 141 6.23 -19.41 -9.61
CA ALA A 141 5.40 -20.03 -10.64
C ALA A 141 6.08 -19.90 -12.02
N ALA A 142 6.33 -21.06 -12.65
CA ALA A 142 6.89 -21.19 -13.99
C ALA A 142 5.81 -21.51 -15.02
N ALA A 143 4.91 -22.45 -14.71
CA ALA A 143 3.79 -22.78 -15.59
C ALA A 143 2.55 -23.27 -14.83
N ALA A 144 1.38 -23.10 -15.44
CA ALA A 144 0.13 -23.71 -15.03
C ALA A 144 -0.50 -24.45 -16.22
N LEU A 145 -0.78 -25.74 -16.05
CA LEU A 145 -1.39 -26.61 -17.06
C LEU A 145 -2.80 -27.00 -16.59
N PHE A 146 -3.82 -26.68 -17.38
CA PHE A 146 -5.22 -27.03 -17.10
C PHE A 146 -5.73 -28.04 -18.11
N PHE A 147 -6.05 -29.25 -17.65
CA PHE A 147 -6.65 -30.30 -18.46
C PHE A 147 -8.16 -30.32 -18.27
N SER A 148 -8.92 -30.03 -19.33
CA SER A 148 -10.40 -29.98 -19.30
C SER A 148 -10.96 -29.24 -18.08
N THR A 149 -10.35 -28.12 -17.68
CA THR A 149 -10.89 -27.30 -16.60
C THR A 149 -11.78 -26.21 -17.19
N PRO A 150 -13.05 -26.10 -16.77
CA PRO A 150 -13.92 -25.04 -17.25
C PRO A 150 -13.52 -23.68 -16.67
N HIS A 151 -13.54 -22.66 -17.51
CA HIS A 151 -13.14 -21.29 -17.24
C HIS A 151 -14.18 -20.34 -17.85
N SER A 152 -14.80 -19.53 -17.01
CA SER A 152 -15.72 -18.50 -17.49
C SER A 152 -15.87 -17.41 -16.44
N ARG A 153 -15.88 -16.15 -16.91
CA ARG A 153 -16.28 -14.99 -16.11
C ARG A 153 -17.81 -14.94 -15.90
N LEU A 154 -18.56 -15.54 -16.81
CA LEU A 154 -20.03 -15.60 -16.75
C LEU A 154 -20.48 -16.82 -15.95
N GLN A 155 -21.14 -16.56 -14.82
CA GLN A 155 -21.67 -17.58 -13.91
C GLN A 155 -22.59 -18.57 -14.62
N SER A 156 -23.45 -18.10 -15.52
CA SER A 156 -24.41 -18.93 -16.26
C SER A 156 -23.71 -19.97 -17.15
N VAL A 157 -22.63 -19.57 -17.83
CA VAL A 157 -21.83 -20.44 -18.70
C VAL A 157 -21.06 -21.46 -17.87
N LEU A 158 -20.44 -21.01 -16.78
CA LEU A 158 -19.71 -21.89 -15.87
C LEU A 158 -20.64 -22.91 -15.19
N ALA A 159 -21.85 -22.50 -14.84
CA ALA A 159 -22.88 -23.37 -14.25
C ALA A 159 -23.34 -24.46 -15.19
N GLN A 160 -23.45 -24.16 -16.50
CA GLN A 160 -23.77 -25.16 -17.49
C GLN A 160 -22.68 -26.24 -17.56
N GLN A 161 -21.41 -25.83 -17.65
CA GLN A 161 -20.26 -26.74 -17.76
C GLN A 161 -20.07 -27.60 -16.50
N ILE A 162 -20.07 -26.98 -15.32
CA ILE A 162 -19.93 -27.71 -14.04
C ILE A 162 -21.11 -28.68 -13.84
N SER A 163 -22.32 -28.30 -14.24
CA SER A 163 -23.50 -29.18 -14.18
C SER A 163 -23.36 -30.41 -15.09
N GLU A 164 -22.71 -30.29 -16.24
CA GLU A 164 -22.45 -31.40 -17.17
C GLU A 164 -21.38 -32.35 -16.63
N ILE A 165 -20.29 -31.81 -16.07
CA ILE A 165 -19.26 -32.59 -15.37
C ILE A 165 -19.86 -33.36 -14.19
N PHE A 166 -20.70 -32.70 -13.38
CA PHE A 166 -21.40 -33.33 -12.27
C PHE A 166 -22.35 -34.44 -12.74
N ARG A 167 -23.10 -34.23 -13.82
CA ARG A 167 -23.99 -35.26 -14.38
C ARG A 167 -23.23 -36.52 -14.78
N PHE A 168 -22.01 -36.37 -15.32
CA PHE A 168 -21.19 -37.50 -15.71
C PHE A 168 -20.64 -38.28 -14.50
N TYR A 169 -20.01 -37.59 -13.54
CA TYR A 169 -19.33 -38.25 -12.42
C TYR A 169 -20.24 -38.61 -11.24
N ALA A 170 -21.42 -37.98 -11.08
CA ALA A 170 -22.31 -38.21 -9.93
C ALA A 170 -23.35 -39.33 -10.13
N ASN A 171 -23.62 -39.76 -11.37
CA ASN A 171 -24.57 -40.84 -11.69
C ASN A 171 -25.97 -40.73 -11.00
N SER A 172 -26.42 -39.52 -10.64
CA SER A 172 -27.67 -39.27 -9.87
C SER A 172 -28.51 -38.12 -10.46
N LYS A 173 -29.79 -38.04 -10.06
CA LYS A 173 -30.76 -37.00 -10.49
C LYS A 173 -30.28 -35.58 -10.12
N GLN A 174 -30.68 -34.61 -10.96
CA GLN A 174 -30.34 -33.17 -10.89
C GLN A 174 -30.24 -32.61 -9.46
N ARG A 175 -29.16 -31.88 -9.19
CA ARG A 175 -29.00 -31.05 -7.99
C ARG A 175 -30.06 -29.95 -7.91
N THR A 176 -30.32 -29.46 -6.71
CA THR A 176 -31.02 -28.18 -6.50
C THR A 176 -30.23 -27.04 -7.15
N SER A 177 -30.92 -26.12 -7.82
CA SER A 177 -30.32 -24.98 -8.52
C SER A 177 -29.42 -24.13 -7.62
N SER A 178 -29.77 -23.99 -6.34
CA SER A 178 -29.08 -23.13 -5.38
C SER A 178 -27.64 -23.54 -5.05
N VAL A 179 -27.34 -24.84 -4.93
CA VAL A 179 -25.97 -25.32 -4.60
C VAL A 179 -25.04 -25.18 -5.81
N LEU A 180 -25.57 -25.40 -7.01
CA LEU A 180 -24.83 -25.16 -8.25
C LEU A 180 -24.56 -23.67 -8.45
N GLU A 181 -25.54 -22.82 -8.18
CA GLU A 181 -25.41 -21.36 -8.27
C GLU A 181 -24.34 -20.84 -7.30
N GLU A 182 -24.29 -21.34 -6.06
CA GLU A 182 -23.25 -20.97 -5.08
C GLU A 182 -21.84 -21.35 -5.54
N ILE A 183 -21.64 -22.60 -5.98
CA ILE A 183 -20.34 -23.06 -6.50
C ILE A 183 -19.90 -22.22 -7.70
N CYS A 184 -20.81 -21.92 -8.62
CA CYS A 184 -20.47 -21.21 -9.86
C CYS A 184 -20.22 -19.72 -9.63
N THR A 185 -20.94 -19.10 -8.69
CA THR A 185 -20.72 -17.72 -8.26
C THR A 185 -19.30 -17.52 -7.76
N HIS A 186 -18.83 -18.42 -6.91
CA HIS A 186 -17.49 -18.31 -6.35
C HIS A 186 -16.40 -18.82 -7.31
N ALA A 187 -16.65 -19.88 -8.07
CA ALA A 187 -15.71 -20.38 -9.06
C ALA A 187 -15.47 -19.39 -10.21
N SER A 188 -16.48 -18.61 -10.62
CA SER A 188 -16.29 -17.54 -11.61
C SER A 188 -15.43 -16.42 -11.05
N GLN A 189 -15.60 -16.09 -9.76
CA GLN A 189 -14.77 -15.10 -9.08
C GLN A 189 -13.31 -15.57 -8.99
N ASP A 190 -13.06 -16.83 -8.62
CA ASP A 190 -11.70 -17.39 -8.61
C ASP A 190 -11.10 -17.48 -10.03
N CYS A 191 -11.92 -17.67 -11.08
CA CYS A 191 -11.45 -17.57 -12.46
C CYS A 191 -11.00 -16.16 -12.84
N ILE A 192 -11.76 -15.13 -12.45
CA ILE A 192 -11.40 -13.72 -12.65
C ILE A 192 -10.12 -13.39 -11.89
N THR A 193 -10.04 -13.79 -10.62
CA THR A 193 -8.85 -13.56 -9.79
C THR A 193 -7.62 -14.28 -10.35
N PHE A 194 -7.75 -15.52 -10.83
CA PHE A 194 -6.66 -16.22 -11.49
C PHE A 194 -6.16 -15.48 -12.73
N GLU A 195 -7.08 -15.01 -13.57
CA GLU A 195 -6.77 -14.24 -14.76
C GLU A 195 -6.00 -12.95 -14.38
N ASP A 196 -6.50 -12.19 -13.41
CA ASP A 196 -5.84 -10.99 -12.89
C ASP A 196 -4.45 -11.29 -12.29
N THR A 197 -4.32 -12.42 -11.60
CA THR A 197 -3.07 -12.85 -10.96
C THR A 197 -2.00 -13.13 -12.00
N PHE A 198 -2.32 -13.92 -13.03
CA PHE A 198 -1.39 -14.27 -14.11
C PHE A 198 -1.23 -13.15 -15.14
N ASN A 199 -2.19 -12.22 -15.25
CA ASN A 199 -2.02 -10.94 -15.95
C ASN A 199 -0.92 -10.09 -15.34
N ARG A 200 -0.81 -10.09 -14.01
CA ARG A 200 0.24 -9.36 -13.26
C ARG A 200 1.57 -10.12 -13.25
N HIS A 201 1.52 -11.45 -13.21
CA HIS A 201 2.67 -12.35 -13.18
C HIS A 201 3.00 -12.92 -14.57
N ARG A 202 3.21 -12.03 -15.56
CA ARG A 202 3.39 -12.35 -17.01
C ARG A 202 4.52 -13.34 -17.37
N ALA A 203 5.31 -13.77 -16.40
CA ALA A 203 6.43 -14.69 -16.63
C ALA A 203 6.10 -16.17 -16.42
N ALA A 204 4.93 -16.51 -15.85
CA ALA A 204 4.44 -17.88 -15.79
C ALA A 204 3.62 -18.22 -17.05
N ARG A 205 3.90 -19.36 -17.70
CA ARG A 205 3.13 -19.80 -18.88
C ARG A 205 1.85 -20.53 -18.50
N VAL A 206 0.77 -20.31 -19.27
CA VAL A 206 -0.48 -21.05 -19.10
C VAL A 206 -0.74 -21.92 -20.32
N LEU A 207 -0.98 -23.21 -20.10
CA LEU A 207 -1.39 -24.15 -21.14
C LEU A 207 -2.74 -24.73 -20.76
N SER A 208 -3.69 -24.66 -21.68
CA SER A 208 -5.06 -25.10 -21.45
C SER A 208 -5.46 -26.12 -22.50
N PHE A 209 -5.88 -27.30 -22.05
CA PHE A 209 -6.21 -28.43 -22.91
C PHE A 209 -7.73 -28.62 -22.94
N TYR A 210 -8.29 -28.70 -24.14
CA TYR A 210 -9.72 -28.91 -24.38
C TYR A 210 -10.00 -30.23 -25.09
N GLU A 211 -11.24 -30.70 -24.98
CA GLU A 211 -11.69 -31.98 -25.53
C GLU A 211 -12.06 -31.86 -27.01
N GLU A 212 -11.54 -32.76 -27.85
CA GLU A 212 -11.99 -32.92 -29.24
C GLU A 212 -12.90 -34.15 -29.42
N GLU A 213 -12.89 -35.09 -28.47
CA GLU A 213 -13.83 -36.22 -28.45
C GLU A 213 -14.95 -36.02 -27.41
N GLY A 214 -16.20 -36.00 -27.89
CA GLY A 214 -17.35 -35.97 -26.99
C GLY A 214 -17.60 -37.32 -26.29
N MET A 215 -18.19 -37.25 -25.10
CA MET A 215 -18.55 -38.40 -24.27
C MET A 215 -20.07 -38.58 -24.14
N ARG A 216 -20.50 -39.81 -23.88
CA ARG A 216 -21.93 -40.11 -23.65
C ARG A 216 -22.31 -39.77 -22.22
N THR A 217 -23.03 -38.66 -22.05
CA THR A 217 -23.48 -38.16 -20.74
C THR A 217 -24.74 -38.85 -20.20
N LYS A 218 -25.43 -39.67 -21.01
CA LYS A 218 -26.59 -40.48 -20.62
C LYS A 218 -26.46 -41.91 -21.13
N LYS A 219 -26.82 -42.90 -20.30
CA LYS A 219 -26.75 -44.36 -20.60
C LYS A 219 -27.43 -44.79 -21.91
N PHE A 220 -28.40 -44.02 -22.41
CA PHE A 220 -29.17 -44.34 -23.63
C PHE A 220 -29.09 -43.25 -24.73
N SER A 221 -28.20 -42.25 -24.61
CA SER A 221 -28.06 -41.22 -25.65
C SER A 221 -27.12 -41.66 -26.77
N LEU A 222 -27.55 -41.44 -28.02
CA LEU A 222 -26.70 -41.57 -29.21
C LEU A 222 -25.80 -40.33 -29.42
N SER A 223 -26.13 -39.19 -28.82
CA SER A 223 -25.31 -37.98 -28.90
C SER A 223 -24.13 -38.03 -27.92
N LYS A 224 -22.95 -37.65 -28.43
CA LYS A 224 -21.74 -37.37 -27.66
C LYS A 224 -21.68 -35.86 -27.40
N THR A 225 -21.29 -35.45 -26.19
CA THR A 225 -21.15 -34.04 -25.80
C THR A 225 -19.75 -33.84 -25.24
N THR A 226 -19.03 -32.83 -25.71
CA THR A 226 -17.79 -32.33 -25.11
C THR A 226 -18.12 -31.52 -23.87
N LEU A 227 -17.48 -31.81 -22.75
CA LEU A 227 -17.77 -31.16 -21.46
C LEU A 227 -17.03 -29.83 -21.33
N VAL A 228 -15.81 -29.76 -21.86
CA VAL A 228 -14.99 -28.54 -21.92
C VAL A 228 -14.43 -28.38 -23.34
N ASP A 229 -15.06 -27.50 -24.11
CA ASP A 229 -14.61 -27.08 -25.43
C ASP A 229 -13.53 -25.98 -25.36
N GLU A 230 -13.00 -25.55 -26.51
CA GLU A 230 -11.95 -24.53 -26.59
C GLU A 230 -12.30 -23.22 -25.86
N ASN A 231 -13.54 -22.76 -25.99
CA ASN A 231 -14.01 -21.52 -25.33
C ASN A 231 -14.08 -21.72 -23.82
N SER A 232 -14.52 -22.89 -23.40
CA SER A 232 -14.65 -23.29 -22.00
C SER A 232 -13.31 -23.52 -21.34
N ALA A 233 -12.27 -23.92 -22.07
CA ALA A 233 -10.93 -24.14 -21.56
C ALA A 233 -10.07 -22.86 -21.52
N ARG A 234 -10.55 -21.73 -22.04
CA ARG A 234 -9.76 -20.50 -22.14
C ARG A 234 -9.71 -19.75 -20.80
N THR A 235 -8.53 -19.59 -20.22
CA THR A 235 -8.33 -18.79 -19.00
C THR A 235 -8.30 -17.28 -19.27
N ASN A 236 -7.99 -16.88 -20.51
CA ASN A 236 -7.68 -15.50 -20.92
C ASN A 236 -6.39 -14.93 -20.28
N ALA A 237 -5.53 -15.78 -19.72
CA ALA A 237 -4.23 -15.34 -19.25
C ALA A 237 -3.31 -14.92 -20.43
N PRO A 238 -2.40 -13.93 -20.26
CA PRO A 238 -1.52 -13.48 -21.33
C PRO A 238 -0.57 -14.58 -21.79
N GLY A 239 -0.47 -14.80 -23.11
CA GLY A 239 0.39 -15.83 -23.66
C GLY A 239 -0.10 -17.26 -23.40
N GLU A 240 -1.37 -17.45 -23.05
CA GLU A 240 -2.01 -18.76 -22.96
C GLU A 240 -1.91 -19.52 -24.29
N THR A 241 -1.55 -20.80 -24.20
CA THR A 241 -1.57 -21.73 -25.34
C THR A 241 -2.72 -22.72 -25.16
N LEU A 242 -3.66 -22.73 -26.10
CA LEU A 242 -4.78 -23.67 -26.13
C LEU A 242 -4.44 -24.87 -27.02
N LEU A 243 -4.64 -26.08 -26.51
CA LEU A 243 -4.28 -27.32 -27.20
C LEU A 243 -5.47 -28.28 -27.18
N GLY A 244 -6.01 -28.58 -28.36
CA GLY A 244 -7.05 -29.59 -28.51
C GLY A 244 -6.47 -30.99 -28.44
N LEU A 245 -7.04 -31.86 -27.60
CA LEU A 245 -6.65 -33.25 -27.51
C LEU A 245 -7.76 -34.13 -28.07
N GLY A 246 -7.41 -35.08 -28.94
CA GLY A 246 -8.26 -36.16 -29.45
C GLY A 246 -8.68 -37.17 -28.38
N ALA A 247 -9.11 -36.69 -27.22
CA ALA A 247 -9.52 -37.46 -26.06
C ALA A 247 -10.79 -36.84 -25.44
N ASP A 248 -11.55 -37.69 -24.76
CA ASP A 248 -12.66 -37.25 -23.92
C ASP A 248 -12.18 -36.76 -22.55
N HIS A 249 -13.06 -36.10 -21.79
CA HIS A 249 -12.79 -35.55 -20.46
C HIS A 249 -12.17 -36.58 -19.47
N SER A 250 -12.42 -37.87 -19.64
CA SER A 250 -11.89 -38.91 -18.73
C SER A 250 -10.47 -39.35 -19.07
N ARG A 251 -10.05 -39.15 -20.32
CA ARG A 251 -8.76 -39.62 -20.86
C ARG A 251 -7.79 -38.50 -21.22
N ILE A 252 -8.23 -37.24 -21.18
CA ILE A 252 -7.42 -36.08 -21.58
C ILE A 252 -6.06 -35.98 -20.83
N CYS A 253 -6.00 -36.41 -19.56
CA CYS A 253 -4.76 -36.37 -18.77
C CYS A 253 -3.73 -37.43 -19.16
N CYS A 254 -4.04 -38.35 -20.07
CA CYS A 254 -3.10 -39.40 -20.49
C CYS A 254 -2.08 -38.92 -21.53
N LEU A 255 -2.31 -37.74 -22.15
CA LEU A 255 -1.43 -36.94 -23.04
C LEU A 255 -0.79 -37.63 -24.27
N GLN A 256 -0.73 -38.96 -24.32
CA GLN A 256 -0.05 -39.77 -25.33
C GLN A 256 -0.91 -40.11 -26.56
N VAL A 257 -2.07 -39.47 -26.72
CA VAL A 257 -2.91 -39.65 -27.91
C VAL A 257 -2.31 -38.93 -29.13
N ASP A 258 -1.51 -37.88 -28.90
CA ASP A 258 -0.83 -37.09 -29.93
C ASP A 258 0.64 -36.85 -29.55
N PRO A 259 1.60 -37.54 -30.20
CA PRO A 259 3.04 -37.36 -29.95
C PRO A 259 3.54 -35.93 -30.19
N GLU A 260 2.91 -35.16 -31.08
CA GLU A 260 3.28 -33.78 -31.37
C GLU A 260 2.89 -32.87 -30.20
N ILE A 261 1.66 -32.98 -29.70
CA ILE A 261 1.17 -32.21 -28.54
C ILE A 261 1.94 -32.59 -27.27
N PHE A 262 2.26 -33.88 -27.10
CA PHE A 262 3.12 -34.33 -26.00
C PHE A 262 4.49 -33.62 -26.05
N THR A 263 5.12 -33.59 -27.21
CA THR A 263 6.42 -32.94 -27.41
C THR A 263 6.36 -31.42 -27.20
N GLN A 264 5.32 -30.76 -27.72
CA GLN A 264 5.09 -29.33 -27.51
C GLN A 264 4.91 -29.01 -26.02
N THR A 265 4.14 -29.83 -25.29
CA THR A 265 3.91 -29.66 -23.85
C THR A 265 5.22 -29.75 -23.06
N LEU A 266 6.07 -30.74 -23.35
CA LEU A 266 7.38 -30.87 -22.73
C LEU A 266 8.28 -29.65 -23.01
N HIS A 267 8.30 -29.16 -24.25
CA HIS A 267 9.07 -27.97 -24.62
C HIS A 267 8.62 -26.72 -23.86
N HIS A 268 7.31 -26.51 -23.72
CA HIS A 268 6.75 -25.39 -22.97
C HIS A 268 7.12 -25.44 -21.49
N ILE A 269 7.02 -26.63 -20.87
CA ILE A 269 7.42 -26.88 -19.48
C ILE A 269 8.91 -26.55 -19.30
N TRP A 270 9.78 -27.04 -20.18
CA TRP A 270 11.23 -26.83 -20.08
C TRP A 270 11.60 -25.35 -20.17
N SER A 271 11.12 -24.67 -21.21
CA SER A 271 11.42 -23.26 -21.40
C SER A 271 10.86 -22.39 -20.26
N ALA A 272 9.73 -22.78 -19.65
CA ALA A 272 9.18 -22.11 -18.49
C ALA A 272 10.07 -22.26 -17.23
N ILE A 273 10.60 -23.46 -16.96
CA ILE A 273 11.52 -23.71 -15.85
C ILE A 273 12.78 -22.85 -16.00
N VAL A 274 13.43 -22.91 -17.16
CA VAL A 274 14.70 -22.18 -17.42
C VAL A 274 14.51 -20.67 -17.26
N ASN A 275 13.47 -20.10 -17.88
CA ASN A 275 13.18 -18.67 -17.77
C ASN A 275 12.92 -18.23 -16.33
N THR A 276 12.23 -19.07 -15.55
CA THR A 276 11.92 -18.77 -14.16
C THR A 276 13.16 -18.83 -13.28
N GLN A 277 14.06 -19.77 -13.50
CA GLN A 277 15.34 -19.84 -12.79
C GLN A 277 16.20 -18.60 -13.04
N VAL A 278 16.32 -18.17 -14.30
CA VAL A 278 17.05 -16.95 -14.65
C VAL A 278 16.47 -15.73 -13.91
N ARG A 279 15.14 -15.63 -13.84
CA ARG A 279 14.44 -14.56 -13.11
C ARG A 279 14.72 -14.62 -11.60
N ILE A 280 14.64 -15.81 -10.99
CA ILE A 280 14.88 -15.97 -9.55
C ILE A 280 16.34 -15.65 -9.20
N HIS A 281 17.31 -16.14 -9.98
CA HIS A 281 18.72 -15.84 -9.80
C HIS A 281 19.04 -14.34 -9.98
N GLY A 282 18.47 -13.69 -11.00
CA GLY A 282 18.66 -12.25 -11.21
C GLY A 282 18.14 -11.39 -10.05
N ARG A 283 17.07 -11.82 -9.38
CA ARG A 283 16.53 -11.14 -8.21
C ARG A 283 17.43 -11.26 -6.99
N MET A 284 18.02 -12.42 -6.73
CA MET A 284 18.93 -12.61 -5.59
C MET A 284 20.17 -11.72 -5.68
N GLN A 285 20.69 -11.46 -6.87
CA GLN A 285 21.79 -10.52 -7.07
C GLN A 285 21.40 -9.07 -6.75
N LEU A 286 20.15 -8.68 -7.00
CA LEU A 286 19.62 -7.35 -6.65
C LEU A 286 19.35 -7.18 -5.15
N VAL A 287 18.96 -8.25 -4.44
CA VAL A 287 18.71 -8.23 -2.99
C VAL A 287 20.03 -8.13 -2.20
N ASN A 288 21.11 -8.73 -2.69
CA ASN A 288 22.44 -8.64 -2.06
C ASN A 288 23.11 -7.26 -2.19
N PHE A 289 22.64 -6.39 -3.09
CA PHE A 289 23.11 -5.00 -3.19
C PHE A 289 22.44 -4.03 -2.18
N GLN A 290 21.44 -4.48 -1.41
CA GLN A 290 20.68 -3.64 -0.46
C GLN A 290 21.05 -3.84 1.03
N ARG A 291 22.11 -4.58 1.37
CA ARG A 291 22.64 -4.67 2.74
C ARG A 291 24.05 -4.09 2.82
N PRO A 292 24.29 -2.95 3.51
CA PRO A 292 25.64 -2.56 3.87
C PRO A 292 26.05 -3.33 5.14
N SER A 293 27.02 -4.22 5.04
CA SER A 293 27.72 -4.77 6.19
C SER A 293 29.19 -4.95 5.83
N PHE A 294 30.02 -4.07 6.38
CA PHE A 294 31.47 -4.22 6.45
C PHE A 294 31.80 -5.54 7.15
N VAL A 295 32.45 -6.47 6.45
CA VAL A 295 33.48 -7.36 7.03
C VAL A 295 34.56 -7.56 5.98
N THR A 296 35.73 -7.01 6.27
CA THR A 296 37.01 -7.35 5.64
C THR A 296 37.40 -8.77 6.02
N THR A 297 37.52 -9.68 5.04
CA THR A 297 38.55 -10.72 5.01
C THR A 297 38.71 -11.22 3.58
N SER A 298 39.89 -10.98 3.04
CA SER A 298 40.42 -11.63 1.85
C SER A 298 40.56 -13.13 2.10
N THR A 299 39.95 -13.95 1.23
CA THR A 299 40.48 -15.26 0.80
C THR A 299 39.60 -15.79 -0.34
N ASP A 300 40.25 -15.99 -1.50
CA ASP A 300 40.02 -16.97 -2.56
C ASP A 300 38.63 -17.07 -3.22
N TRP A 301 38.47 -16.30 -4.30
CA TRP A 301 37.51 -16.57 -5.37
C TRP A 301 38.24 -16.98 -6.66
N THR A 302 38.60 -18.26 -6.75
CA THR A 302 38.90 -18.95 -8.01
C THR A 302 38.11 -20.25 -8.01
N GLY A 303 36.86 -20.22 -8.48
CA GLY A 303 35.99 -21.40 -8.40
C GLY A 303 34.60 -21.23 -9.00
N SER A 304 34.48 -20.67 -10.20
CA SER A 304 33.20 -20.74 -10.95
C SER A 304 33.34 -20.67 -12.48
N SER A 305 34.54 -20.92 -13.03
CA SER A 305 34.77 -20.99 -14.48
C SER A 305 35.04 -22.39 -15.03
N GLU A 306 35.01 -23.44 -14.21
CA GLU A 306 35.34 -24.82 -14.65
C GLU A 306 34.13 -25.70 -14.98
N CYS A 307 32.90 -25.37 -14.53
CA CYS A 307 31.74 -26.23 -14.77
C CYS A 307 31.21 -26.18 -16.23
N LEU A 308 31.66 -25.22 -17.04
CA LEU A 308 31.25 -25.08 -18.45
C LEU A 308 32.32 -25.54 -19.46
N ARG A 309 33.50 -25.98 -19.00
CA ARG A 309 34.60 -26.42 -19.88
C ARG A 309 34.88 -27.93 -19.87
N SER A 310 34.23 -28.71 -19.01
CA SER A 310 34.49 -30.17 -18.90
C SER A 310 33.49 -31.09 -19.62
N MET A 311 32.50 -30.56 -20.34
CA MET A 311 31.58 -31.36 -21.16
C MET A 311 32.02 -31.33 -22.63
N THR A 312 32.95 -32.22 -23.00
CA THR A 312 33.23 -32.53 -24.41
C THR A 312 32.34 -33.68 -24.90
N PRO A 313 31.98 -33.71 -26.20
CA PRO A 313 31.10 -34.75 -26.78
C PRO A 313 31.53 -36.19 -26.50
N ASP A 314 32.84 -36.43 -26.34
CA ASP A 314 33.42 -37.78 -26.22
C ASP A 314 33.08 -38.48 -24.88
N ASN A 315 32.72 -37.74 -23.83
CA ASN A 315 32.36 -38.33 -22.54
C ASN A 315 30.90 -38.82 -22.45
N ILE A 316 30.06 -38.50 -23.44
CA ILE A 316 28.63 -38.85 -23.47
C ILE A 316 28.38 -40.19 -24.19
N GLU A 317 29.35 -40.69 -24.98
CA GLU A 317 29.17 -41.93 -25.75
C GLU A 317 29.10 -43.21 -24.89
N ARG A 318 29.49 -43.19 -23.61
CA ARG A 318 29.65 -44.42 -22.82
C ARG A 318 28.45 -44.85 -21.98
N GLN A 319 27.40 -44.03 -21.81
CA GLN A 319 26.23 -44.41 -21.00
C GLN A 319 24.93 -43.76 -21.50
N SER A 320 24.25 -44.33 -22.51
CA SER A 320 22.77 -44.31 -22.66
C SER A 320 22.32 -44.79 -24.05
N SER A 321 21.06 -45.22 -24.13
CA SER A 321 20.44 -45.93 -25.26
C SER A 321 20.34 -45.08 -26.54
N LYS A 322 20.44 -45.76 -27.70
CA LYS A 322 20.55 -45.19 -29.06
C LYS A 322 19.43 -44.21 -29.45
N THR A 323 18.25 -44.28 -28.82
CA THR A 323 17.13 -43.37 -29.11
C THR A 323 17.30 -42.00 -28.47
N LEU A 324 17.94 -41.94 -27.30
CA LEU A 324 18.22 -40.67 -26.58
C LEU A 324 19.34 -39.88 -27.27
N ASN A 325 20.30 -40.58 -27.91
CA ASN A 325 21.40 -39.97 -28.64
C ASN A 325 20.97 -39.26 -29.94
N TYR A 326 19.88 -39.69 -30.57
CA TYR A 326 19.29 -38.99 -31.72
C TYR A 326 18.63 -37.67 -31.28
N TRP A 327 17.93 -37.70 -30.15
CA TRP A 327 17.22 -36.54 -29.60
C TRP A 327 18.13 -35.55 -28.87
N LEU A 328 19.18 -36.00 -28.17
CA LEU A 328 20.20 -35.11 -27.61
C LEU A 328 21.04 -34.45 -28.71
N LYS A 329 21.30 -35.15 -29.83
CA LYS A 329 21.85 -34.51 -31.04
C LYS A 329 20.86 -33.51 -31.65
N LEU A 330 19.56 -33.77 -31.66
CA LEU A 330 18.54 -32.83 -32.12
C LEU A 330 18.33 -31.64 -31.18
N ILE A 331 18.51 -31.81 -29.87
CA ILE A 331 18.43 -30.74 -28.86
C ILE A 331 19.70 -29.88 -28.90
N PHE A 332 20.89 -30.48 -29.03
CA PHE A 332 22.13 -29.71 -29.23
C PHE A 332 22.23 -29.09 -30.63
N PHE A 333 21.67 -29.76 -31.65
CA PHE A 333 21.50 -29.17 -32.97
C PHE A 333 20.44 -28.08 -32.91
N GLN A 334 19.30 -28.22 -32.23
CA GLN A 334 18.31 -27.14 -32.07
C GLN A 334 18.81 -26.01 -31.17
N VAL A 335 19.65 -26.22 -30.17
CA VAL A 335 20.27 -25.10 -29.43
C VAL A 335 21.30 -24.37 -30.32
N ARG A 336 21.86 -25.05 -31.33
CA ARG A 336 22.74 -24.46 -32.34
C ARG A 336 22.00 -23.94 -33.59
N THR A 337 20.76 -24.38 -33.84
CA THR A 337 19.91 -24.08 -35.00
C THR A 337 18.72 -23.18 -34.64
N VAL A 338 18.41 -22.97 -33.35
CA VAL A 338 17.57 -21.86 -32.86
C VAL A 338 18.31 -20.53 -32.99
N ILE A 339 19.60 -20.57 -33.34
CA ILE A 339 20.39 -19.43 -33.80
C ILE A 339 20.26 -19.22 -35.32
N GLU A 340 19.73 -20.16 -36.12
CA GLU A 340 19.56 -19.97 -37.57
C GLU A 340 18.33 -20.70 -38.17
N LEU A 341 17.41 -19.89 -38.75
CA LEU A 341 16.38 -20.21 -39.78
C LEU A 341 14.88 -20.17 -39.38
N ARG A 342 14.32 -18.95 -39.46
CA ARG A 342 13.22 -18.45 -40.33
C ARG A 342 11.84 -19.17 -40.48
N PRO A 343 10.80 -18.36 -40.80
CA PRO A 343 9.38 -18.67 -40.67
C PRO A 343 8.79 -19.32 -41.94
N ASN A 344 7.66 -20.02 -41.77
CA ASN A 344 6.68 -20.19 -42.83
C ASN A 344 5.26 -20.17 -42.23
N SER A 345 4.67 -18.99 -42.27
CA SER A 345 3.22 -18.80 -42.21
C SER A 345 2.57 -19.42 -43.45
N LYS A 346 1.66 -20.38 -43.27
CA LYS A 346 0.55 -20.59 -44.21
C LYS A 346 -0.70 -19.92 -43.62
N ILE A 347 -0.83 -18.63 -43.86
CA ILE A 347 -2.15 -18.01 -43.94
C ILE A 347 -2.49 -18.01 -45.43
N CYS A 348 -3.45 -18.84 -45.82
CA CYS A 348 -4.03 -18.83 -47.16
C CYS A 348 -5.25 -17.91 -47.22
N PRO A 349 -5.60 -17.39 -48.41
CA PRO A 349 -6.22 -16.09 -48.56
C PRO A 349 -7.73 -16.18 -48.82
N TYR A 350 -8.48 -15.14 -48.42
CA TYR A 350 -9.74 -14.79 -49.06
C TYR A 350 -9.72 -13.34 -49.56
N THR A 351 -9.21 -13.24 -50.79
CA THR A 351 -9.71 -12.44 -51.92
C THR A 351 -10.75 -11.33 -51.62
N LEU A 352 -10.31 -10.08 -51.75
CA LEU A 352 -11.16 -8.97 -52.16
C LEU A 352 -11.62 -9.21 -53.60
N ARG A 353 -12.91 -9.49 -53.77
CA ARG A 353 -13.58 -9.59 -55.07
C ARG A 353 -13.76 -8.19 -55.66
N ASP A 354 -13.16 -8.01 -56.83
CA ASP A 354 -13.55 -7.03 -57.85
C ASP A 354 -15.08 -6.89 -57.96
N LYS A 355 -15.60 -5.69 -57.68
CA LYS A 355 -16.87 -5.24 -58.25
C LYS A 355 -16.58 -4.32 -59.43
N LYS A 356 -16.51 -4.93 -60.62
CA LYS A 356 -16.79 -4.25 -61.89
C LYS A 356 -18.18 -3.61 -61.81
N ARG A 357 -18.23 -2.28 -61.69
CA ARG A 357 -19.36 -1.51 -62.22
C ARG A 357 -19.22 -1.51 -63.75
N ARG A 358 -20.21 -2.07 -64.44
CA ARG A 358 -20.49 -1.72 -65.84
C ARG A 358 -21.08 -0.32 -65.83
N SER A 359 -20.33 0.65 -66.34
CA SER A 359 -20.89 1.83 -67.00
C SER A 359 -20.01 2.12 -68.21
N THR A 360 -20.63 2.00 -69.37
CA THR A 360 -20.18 2.50 -70.66
C THR A 360 -19.83 3.98 -70.54
N ASP A 361 -18.59 4.38 -70.84
CA ASP A 361 -18.34 5.45 -71.82
C ASP A 361 -16.84 5.63 -72.12
N SER A 362 -16.60 5.95 -73.37
CA SER A 362 -15.32 6.12 -74.06
C SER A 362 -14.57 7.41 -73.70
N SER A 363 -13.26 7.33 -73.45
CA SER A 363 -12.22 8.11 -74.17
C SER A 363 -10.81 7.93 -73.59
N PRO A 364 -9.75 8.05 -74.40
CA PRO A 364 -8.35 7.83 -74.00
C PRO A 364 -7.66 9.15 -73.61
N ASN A 365 -6.81 9.11 -72.59
CA ASN A 365 -5.52 9.83 -72.58
C ASN A 365 -4.71 9.46 -71.34
N GLY A 366 -3.53 8.90 -71.58
CA GLY A 366 -2.55 8.62 -70.54
C GLY A 366 -1.73 9.84 -70.12
N ARG A 367 -1.15 9.75 -68.93
CA ARG A 367 0.25 10.07 -68.62
C ARG A 367 0.61 9.53 -67.22
N PRO A 368 1.83 9.00 -67.01
CA PRO A 368 2.28 8.50 -65.72
C PRO A 368 2.84 9.65 -64.88
N SER A 369 2.49 9.75 -63.59
CA SER A 369 3.21 10.59 -62.63
C SER A 369 4.27 9.76 -61.92
N SER A 370 5.53 9.93 -62.35
CA SER A 370 6.71 9.48 -61.63
C SER A 370 6.87 10.29 -60.34
N THR A 371 6.70 9.67 -59.18
CA THR A 371 7.17 10.23 -57.90
C THR A 371 8.69 10.20 -57.91
N HIS A 372 9.32 11.37 -58.06
CA HIS A 372 10.76 11.53 -57.84
C HIS A 372 11.08 11.15 -56.39
N LYS A 373 11.76 10.03 -56.16
CA LYS A 373 12.33 9.70 -54.85
C LYS A 373 13.48 10.68 -54.56
N GLN A 374 13.27 11.62 -53.65
CA GLN A 374 14.31 12.55 -53.17
C GLN A 374 15.10 11.93 -52.02
N ASP A 375 16.38 12.30 -51.92
CA ASP A 375 17.24 11.93 -50.79
C ASP A 375 16.75 12.61 -49.51
N ALA A 376 16.86 11.90 -48.37
CA ALA A 376 16.53 12.47 -47.07
C ALA A 376 17.56 13.55 -46.68
N ARG A 377 17.09 14.65 -46.09
CA ARG A 377 17.95 15.73 -45.60
C ARG A 377 18.52 15.35 -44.24
N LEU A 378 19.80 14.97 -44.20
CA LEU A 378 20.52 14.59 -42.98
C LEU A 378 21.79 15.45 -42.77
N PRO A 379 22.21 15.71 -41.52
CA PRO A 379 21.51 15.35 -40.29
C PRO A 379 20.22 16.18 -40.08
N CYS A 380 19.19 15.57 -39.51
CA CYS A 380 17.90 16.21 -39.26
C CYS A 380 17.62 16.29 -37.76
N PHE A 381 17.77 17.46 -37.16
CA PHE A 381 17.48 17.69 -35.75
C PHE A 381 16.27 18.60 -35.59
N SER A 382 15.12 18.00 -35.27
CA SER A 382 13.84 18.69 -35.08
C SER A 382 13.48 18.69 -33.60
N ILE A 383 14.21 19.47 -32.79
CA ILE A 383 13.97 19.62 -31.35
C ILE A 383 13.24 20.97 -31.12
N PRO A 384 11.99 20.99 -30.63
CA PRO A 384 11.19 22.22 -30.53
C PRO A 384 11.56 23.09 -29.32
N TYR A 385 12.47 22.64 -28.47
CA TYR A 385 12.90 23.33 -27.26
C TYR A 385 14.36 23.76 -27.35
N GLU A 386 14.66 24.97 -26.89
CA GLU A 386 16.05 25.37 -26.63
C GLU A 386 16.66 24.54 -25.50
N ARG A 387 17.97 24.30 -25.55
CA ARG A 387 18.69 23.68 -24.44
C ARG A 387 18.55 24.54 -23.17
N ASN A 388 18.39 23.89 -22.02
CA ASN A 388 18.26 24.56 -20.74
C ASN A 388 19.62 24.68 -20.04
N ASP A 389 20.25 25.85 -20.11
CA ASP A 389 21.54 26.13 -19.45
C ASP A 389 21.47 26.03 -17.91
N GLY A 390 20.26 26.10 -17.35
CA GLY A 390 19.99 25.94 -15.92
C GLY A 390 19.72 24.51 -15.47
N PHE A 391 19.80 23.52 -16.37
CA PHE A 391 19.51 22.11 -16.06
C PHE A 391 20.25 21.64 -14.80
N PHE A 392 19.56 20.90 -13.94
CA PHE A 392 20.14 20.30 -12.74
C PHE A 392 20.32 18.82 -13.00
N GLU A 393 21.56 18.35 -12.85
CA GLU A 393 21.99 17.05 -13.35
C GLU A 393 21.21 15.88 -12.74
N ARG A 394 20.99 14.85 -13.56
CA ARG A 394 20.35 13.59 -13.19
C ARG A 394 21.13 12.43 -13.79
N ASP A 395 22.41 12.33 -13.41
CA ASP A 395 23.40 11.48 -14.09
C ASP A 395 22.94 10.03 -14.22
N VAL A 396 22.38 9.44 -13.16
CA VAL A 396 21.90 8.05 -13.20
C VAL A 396 20.80 7.87 -14.25
N VAL A 397 19.83 8.79 -14.30
CA VAL A 397 18.71 8.74 -15.25
C VAL A 397 19.22 8.90 -16.69
N LEU A 398 20.05 9.92 -16.94
CA LEU A 398 20.60 10.19 -18.27
C LEU A 398 21.48 9.04 -18.75
N LYS A 399 22.26 8.44 -17.85
CA LYS A 399 23.09 7.26 -18.14
C LYS A 399 22.23 6.04 -18.49
N THR A 400 21.15 5.78 -17.74
CA THR A 400 20.21 4.70 -18.08
C THR A 400 19.58 4.91 -19.47
N ILE A 401 19.18 6.15 -19.79
CA ILE A 401 18.64 6.48 -21.12
C ILE A 401 19.69 6.21 -22.21
N GLU A 402 20.94 6.67 -22.00
CA GLU A 402 22.04 6.45 -22.94
C GLU A 402 22.36 4.96 -23.12
N GLU A 403 22.49 4.20 -22.04
CA GLU A 403 22.77 2.75 -22.08
C GLU A 403 21.64 1.97 -22.78
N THR A 404 20.39 2.42 -22.64
CA THR A 404 19.21 1.75 -23.25
C THR A 404 19.05 2.09 -24.74
N LEU A 405 19.26 3.35 -25.11
CA LEU A 405 18.93 3.86 -26.46
C LEU A 405 20.14 3.89 -27.42
N ARG A 406 21.36 3.68 -26.95
CA ARG A 406 22.54 3.75 -27.82
C ARG A 406 22.49 2.71 -28.95
N PRO A 407 22.72 3.10 -30.22
CA PRO A 407 22.89 2.14 -31.31
C PRO A 407 24.11 1.24 -31.09
N SER A 408 23.99 -0.10 -31.25
CA SER A 408 25.13 -1.02 -31.11
C SER A 408 26.06 -1.00 -32.33
N GLU A 409 27.38 -0.99 -32.12
CA GLU A 409 28.41 -1.04 -33.18
C GLU A 409 28.36 -2.34 -34.01
N SER A 410 27.85 -3.44 -33.46
CA SER A 410 27.73 -4.73 -34.16
C SER A 410 26.61 -4.80 -35.21
N SER A 411 25.74 -3.78 -35.29
CA SER A 411 24.59 -3.77 -36.20
C SER A 411 24.98 -3.42 -37.65
N LEU A 412 26.18 -2.89 -37.86
CA LEU A 412 26.67 -2.43 -39.17
C LEU A 412 27.48 -3.49 -39.93
N ALA A 413 27.78 -4.65 -39.31
CA ALA A 413 28.81 -5.57 -39.82
C ALA A 413 28.34 -7.01 -40.16
N SER A 414 27.09 -7.40 -39.91
CA SER A 414 26.64 -8.77 -40.21
C SER A 414 25.38 -8.81 -41.07
N THR A 415 25.50 -9.41 -42.24
CA THR A 415 24.46 -9.69 -43.25
C THR A 415 23.36 -10.69 -42.80
N ALA A 416 23.21 -10.93 -41.50
CA ALA A 416 22.14 -11.75 -40.93
C ALA A 416 20.95 -10.85 -40.55
N HIS A 417 19.91 -10.83 -41.40
CA HIS A 417 18.69 -10.02 -41.26
C HIS A 417 17.74 -10.42 -40.09
N TRP A 418 18.26 -10.73 -38.90
CA TRP A 418 17.45 -10.90 -37.68
C TRP A 418 18.16 -10.27 -36.46
N SER A 419 17.39 -9.46 -35.72
CA SER A 419 17.69 -8.84 -34.40
C SER A 419 18.43 -7.49 -34.34
N ALA A 420 17.79 -6.43 -34.83
CA ALA A 420 17.89 -5.13 -34.16
C ALA A 420 16.46 -4.61 -33.93
N ALA A 421 15.83 -5.08 -32.86
CA ALA A 421 14.52 -4.58 -32.46
C ALA A 421 14.61 -3.09 -32.09
N THR A 422 13.55 -2.32 -32.36
CA THR A 422 13.43 -0.91 -31.97
C THR A 422 13.72 -0.78 -30.48
N ARG A 423 14.59 0.13 -30.05
CA ARG A 423 14.90 0.33 -28.62
C ARG A 423 13.99 1.42 -28.09
N SER A 424 13.28 1.20 -26.98
CA SER A 424 12.39 2.22 -26.42
C SER A 424 12.57 2.37 -24.91
N ILE A 425 12.46 3.61 -24.42
CA ILE A 425 12.41 3.91 -22.98
C ILE A 425 11.31 4.93 -22.69
N ALA A 426 10.56 4.70 -21.62
CA ALA A 426 9.46 5.53 -21.17
C ALA A 426 9.78 6.23 -19.85
N LEU A 427 9.90 7.56 -19.87
CA LEU A 427 10.01 8.37 -18.67
C LEU A 427 8.63 8.70 -18.14
N PHE A 428 8.31 8.27 -16.93
CA PHE A 428 7.01 8.57 -16.31
C PHE A 428 7.11 9.14 -14.90
N GLY A 429 6.04 9.77 -14.43
CA GLY A 429 5.94 10.37 -13.09
C GLY A 429 5.12 11.64 -13.05
N ILE A 430 5.06 12.27 -11.89
CA ILE A 430 4.19 13.43 -11.61
C ILE A 430 4.47 14.64 -12.53
N GLY A 431 3.46 15.51 -12.69
CA GLY A 431 3.62 16.81 -13.37
C GLY A 431 4.70 17.67 -12.68
N GLY A 432 5.57 18.30 -13.47
CA GLY A 432 6.65 19.16 -12.95
C GLY A 432 7.92 18.43 -12.46
N ILE A 433 7.99 17.09 -12.58
CA ILE A 433 9.18 16.30 -12.19
C ILE A 433 10.39 16.46 -13.13
N GLY A 434 10.18 17.03 -14.34
CA GLY A 434 11.24 17.30 -15.31
C GLY A 434 11.39 16.29 -16.45
N LYS A 435 10.39 15.44 -16.74
CA LYS A 435 10.46 14.44 -17.84
C LYS A 435 10.89 15.03 -19.18
N THR A 436 10.17 16.06 -19.65
CA THR A 436 10.49 16.77 -20.89
C THR A 436 11.88 17.41 -20.84
N GLN A 437 12.30 17.94 -19.69
CA GLN A 437 13.63 18.55 -19.53
C GLN A 437 14.76 17.51 -19.62
N VAL A 438 14.55 16.31 -19.06
CA VAL A 438 15.48 15.17 -19.19
C VAL A 438 15.56 14.72 -20.66
N ALA A 439 14.42 14.62 -21.35
CA ALA A 439 14.38 14.25 -22.76
C ALA A 439 15.07 15.28 -23.67
N VAL A 440 14.85 16.57 -23.42
CA VAL A 440 15.54 17.67 -24.10
C VAL A 440 17.05 17.59 -23.86
N GLU A 441 17.48 17.46 -22.61
CA GLU A 441 18.92 17.39 -22.29
C GLU A 441 19.58 16.16 -22.93
N TYR A 442 18.91 14.99 -22.93
CA TYR A 442 19.40 13.81 -23.65
C TYR A 442 19.53 14.06 -25.16
N ALA A 443 18.53 14.67 -25.80
CA ALA A 443 18.55 14.96 -27.23
C ALA A 443 19.73 15.88 -27.60
N TYR A 444 19.99 16.93 -26.83
CA TYR A 444 21.15 17.80 -27.05
C TYR A 444 22.49 17.10 -26.80
N ARG A 445 22.60 16.24 -25.77
CA ARG A 445 23.81 15.43 -25.54
C ARG A 445 24.06 14.45 -26.69
N ALA A 446 23.00 13.81 -27.19
CA ALA A 446 23.08 12.89 -28.31
C ALA A 446 23.45 13.61 -29.62
N GLN A 447 22.93 14.82 -29.84
CA GLN A 447 23.32 15.67 -30.95
C GLN A 447 24.81 16.06 -30.89
N GLN A 448 25.30 16.49 -29.71
CA GLN A 448 26.71 16.87 -29.50
C GLN A 448 27.66 15.69 -29.69
N LYS A 449 27.26 14.49 -29.22
CA LYS A 449 28.01 13.24 -29.39
C LYS A 449 27.88 12.64 -30.80
N GLN A 450 27.04 13.22 -31.66
CA GLN A 450 26.71 12.69 -32.99
C GLN A 450 26.22 11.23 -32.95
N THR A 451 25.44 10.88 -31.92
CA THR A 451 24.92 9.52 -31.70
C THR A 451 23.87 9.12 -32.74
N TYR A 452 23.13 10.09 -33.28
CA TYR A 452 22.06 9.87 -34.25
C TYR A 452 22.19 10.81 -35.45
N ASP A 453 21.90 10.31 -36.65
CA ASP A 453 21.79 11.11 -37.87
C ASP A 453 20.49 11.95 -37.88
N ALA A 454 19.42 11.45 -37.23
CA ALA A 454 18.17 12.19 -37.08
C ALA A 454 17.65 12.16 -35.63
N ILE A 455 17.22 13.31 -35.11
CA ILE A 455 16.48 13.44 -33.85
C ILE A 455 15.15 14.12 -34.16
N LEU A 456 14.06 13.38 -34.01
CA LEU A 456 12.72 13.76 -34.43
C LEU A 456 11.82 13.86 -33.20
N TRP A 457 11.09 14.96 -33.05
CA TRP A 457 10.24 15.21 -31.89
C TRP A 457 8.76 15.24 -32.27
N VAL A 458 7.94 14.53 -31.51
CA VAL A 458 6.50 14.41 -31.69
C VAL A 458 5.79 14.87 -30.42
N ASN A 459 4.88 15.83 -30.57
CA ASN A 459 3.99 16.23 -29.48
C ASN A 459 2.80 15.26 -29.44
N ALA A 460 2.78 14.37 -28.45
CA ALA A 460 1.83 13.27 -28.32
C ALA A 460 0.64 13.58 -27.40
N GLN A 461 0.37 14.86 -27.12
CA GLN A 461 -0.73 15.26 -26.23
C GLN A 461 -2.13 15.01 -26.85
N SER A 462 -2.25 15.00 -28.18
CA SER A 462 -3.49 14.66 -28.88
C SER A 462 -3.21 14.12 -30.28
N SER A 463 -4.18 13.40 -30.87
CA SER A 463 -4.06 12.85 -32.23
C SER A 463 -3.73 13.93 -33.28
N GLU A 464 -4.35 15.12 -33.17
CA GLU A 464 -4.09 16.23 -34.10
C GLU A 464 -2.65 16.73 -34.04
N ARG A 465 -2.06 16.79 -32.84
CA ARG A 465 -0.68 17.24 -32.65
C ARG A 465 0.34 16.22 -33.12
N ILE A 466 0.04 14.92 -32.98
CA ILE A 466 0.87 13.85 -33.54
C ILE A 466 0.91 13.97 -35.06
N VAL A 467 -0.27 14.08 -35.69
CA VAL A 467 -0.38 14.26 -37.15
C VAL A 467 0.39 15.48 -37.62
N GLN A 468 0.24 16.63 -36.94
CA GLN A 468 1.00 17.84 -37.28
C GLN A 468 2.51 17.61 -37.17
N SER A 469 2.97 16.97 -36.10
CA SER A 469 4.39 16.67 -35.91
C SER A 469 4.94 15.77 -37.03
N PHE A 470 4.18 14.76 -37.48
CA PHE A 470 4.58 13.89 -38.59
C PHE A 470 4.64 14.64 -39.93
N MET A 471 3.73 15.60 -40.18
CA MET A 471 3.81 16.47 -41.35
C MET A 471 5.07 17.34 -41.32
N ASP A 472 5.39 17.92 -40.17
CA ASP A 472 6.59 18.75 -39.99
C ASP A 472 7.87 17.91 -40.17
N ILE A 473 7.89 16.68 -39.62
CA ILE A 473 8.99 15.72 -39.80
C ILE A 473 9.17 15.35 -41.29
N ALA A 474 8.08 15.09 -42.01
CA ALA A 474 8.13 14.75 -43.44
C ALA A 474 8.76 15.89 -44.28
N LEU A 475 8.44 17.14 -43.95
CA LEU A 475 9.02 18.33 -44.58
C LEU A 475 10.49 18.52 -44.19
N ASN A 476 10.83 18.37 -42.90
CA ASN A 476 12.18 18.56 -42.38
C ASN A 476 13.17 17.51 -42.93
N LEU A 477 12.75 16.24 -43.02
CA LEU A 477 13.51 15.17 -43.66
C LEU A 477 13.54 15.29 -45.19
N GLY A 478 12.76 16.19 -45.79
CA GLY A 478 12.69 16.35 -47.25
C GLY A 478 11.97 15.21 -47.98
N LEU A 479 11.14 14.43 -47.27
CA LEU A 479 10.32 13.36 -47.86
C LEU A 479 9.16 13.90 -48.70
N ILE A 480 8.76 15.15 -48.43
CA ILE A 480 7.72 15.87 -49.17
C ILE A 480 8.24 17.27 -49.52
N VAL A 481 7.90 17.74 -50.72
CA VAL A 481 8.20 19.10 -51.17
C VAL A 481 7.21 20.09 -50.57
N GLN A 482 7.73 21.17 -50.00
CA GLN A 482 6.92 22.25 -49.44
C GLN A 482 5.96 22.81 -50.50
N ASN A 483 4.67 22.93 -50.15
CA ASN A 483 3.55 23.35 -51.00
C ASN A 483 3.03 22.33 -52.03
N SER A 484 3.46 21.07 -52.00
CA SER A 484 2.84 20.01 -52.82
C SER A 484 1.43 19.63 -52.31
N ILE A 485 0.67 18.90 -53.11
CA ILE A 485 -0.65 18.39 -52.67
C ILE A 485 -0.48 17.36 -51.55
N GLU A 486 0.56 16.53 -51.66
CA GLU A 486 0.98 15.54 -50.67
C GLU A 486 1.37 16.18 -49.33
N ALA A 487 1.91 17.41 -49.34
CA ALA A 487 2.23 18.16 -48.12
C ALA A 487 0.99 18.57 -47.31
N LYS A 488 -0.21 18.47 -47.90
CA LYS A 488 -1.50 18.73 -47.24
C LYS A 488 -2.23 17.44 -46.84
N ASP A 489 -1.71 16.27 -47.23
CA ASP A 489 -2.32 14.97 -46.97
C ASP A 489 -1.67 14.32 -45.74
N ARG A 490 -2.48 14.20 -44.68
CA ARG A 490 -2.09 13.68 -43.36
C ARG A 490 -1.68 12.20 -43.41
N ILE A 491 -2.35 11.41 -44.25
CA ILE A 491 -2.09 9.97 -44.38
C ILE A 491 -0.77 9.77 -45.13
N VAL A 492 -0.59 10.51 -46.22
CA VAL A 492 0.65 10.43 -47.02
C VAL A 492 1.87 10.86 -46.20
N ALA A 493 1.78 11.94 -45.43
CA ALA A 493 2.88 12.38 -44.57
C ALA A 493 3.23 11.33 -43.49
N ARG A 494 2.22 10.77 -42.82
CA ARG A 494 2.42 9.70 -41.85
C ARG A 494 3.12 8.49 -42.48
N ASP A 495 2.59 7.99 -43.59
CA ASP A 495 3.07 6.77 -44.24
C ASP A 495 4.49 6.94 -44.80
N LEU A 496 4.84 8.14 -45.29
CA LEU A 496 6.20 8.46 -45.74
C LEU A 496 7.20 8.46 -44.59
N VAL A 497 6.86 9.07 -43.46
CA VAL A 497 7.72 9.08 -42.26
C VAL A 497 7.89 7.68 -41.70
N LEU A 498 6.80 6.92 -41.51
CA LEU A 498 6.88 5.53 -41.04
C LEU A 498 7.66 4.64 -42.01
N GLY A 499 7.48 4.85 -43.32
CA GLY A 499 8.23 4.18 -44.36
C GLY A 499 9.73 4.45 -44.27
N TRP A 500 10.11 5.71 -44.04
CA TRP A 500 11.51 6.10 -43.83
C TRP A 500 12.07 5.55 -42.52
N LEU A 501 11.35 5.63 -41.40
CA LEU A 501 11.79 5.08 -40.11
C LEU A 501 12.03 3.56 -40.17
N SER A 502 11.23 2.85 -40.97
CA SER A 502 11.38 1.42 -41.21
C SER A 502 12.60 1.07 -42.07
N LYS A 503 12.99 1.95 -43.00
CA LYS A 503 14.16 1.80 -43.89
C LYS A 503 14.86 3.15 -44.09
N PRO A 504 15.67 3.58 -43.12
CA PRO A 504 16.17 4.95 -43.07
C PRO A 504 17.38 5.11 -44.00
N ILE A 505 17.16 5.26 -45.30
CA ILE A 505 18.26 5.36 -46.28
C ILE A 505 18.84 6.79 -46.26
N LYS A 506 20.17 6.92 -46.18
CA LYS A 506 20.86 8.22 -46.24
C LYS A 506 20.85 8.82 -47.66
N ASN A 507 21.28 8.05 -48.66
CA ASN A 507 21.38 8.48 -50.07
C ASN A 507 20.73 7.43 -50.98
N LEU A 508 19.64 7.79 -51.67
CA LEU A 508 18.98 7.00 -52.72
C LEU A 508 19.66 7.18 -54.09
N SER A 509 20.50 8.22 -54.27
CA SER A 509 21.03 8.66 -55.57
C SER A 509 22.40 8.12 -55.99
N GLN A 510 23.11 7.31 -55.17
CA GLN A 510 24.45 6.78 -55.51
C GLN A 510 24.44 5.29 -55.92
N SER A 511 24.85 5.03 -57.18
CA SER A 511 25.27 3.80 -57.88
C SER A 511 24.77 2.42 -57.40
N GLU A 512 24.26 1.63 -58.34
CA GLU A 512 23.77 0.24 -58.23
C GLU A 512 24.75 -0.79 -57.61
N ASP A 513 25.98 -0.40 -57.23
CA ASP A 513 27.07 -1.26 -56.76
C ASP A 513 27.41 -1.15 -55.26
N ARG A 514 26.72 -0.34 -54.44
CA ARG A 514 26.96 -0.25 -52.99
C ARG A 514 25.70 -0.50 -52.16
N THR A 515 25.85 -1.20 -51.03
CA THR A 515 24.77 -1.36 -50.04
C THR A 515 24.41 0.02 -49.45
N PRO A 516 23.13 0.43 -49.46
CA PRO A 516 22.72 1.73 -48.95
C PRO A 516 23.02 1.83 -47.45
N GLU A 517 23.66 2.94 -47.05
CA GLU A 517 23.94 3.22 -45.64
C GLU A 517 22.65 3.63 -44.92
N GLU A 518 22.34 2.96 -43.81
CA GLU A 518 21.19 3.27 -42.97
C GLU A 518 21.51 4.40 -41.98
N ALA A 519 20.57 5.32 -41.81
CA ALA A 519 20.63 6.42 -40.87
C ALA A 519 20.16 5.95 -39.48
N THR A 520 20.92 6.33 -38.47
CA THR A 520 20.54 6.16 -37.07
C THR A 520 19.57 7.27 -36.67
N TRP A 521 18.50 6.93 -35.94
CA TRP A 521 17.50 7.91 -35.55
C TRP A 521 16.99 7.73 -34.13
N LEU A 522 16.60 8.86 -33.53
CA LEU A 522 15.88 8.97 -32.27
C LEU A 522 14.53 9.64 -32.52
N LEU A 523 13.44 8.99 -32.12
CA LEU A 523 12.09 9.54 -32.14
C LEU A 523 11.63 9.80 -30.70
N VAL A 524 11.31 11.06 -30.39
CA VAL A 524 10.86 11.47 -29.06
C VAL A 524 9.35 11.72 -29.07
N PHE A 525 8.57 10.93 -28.31
CA PHE A 525 7.15 11.20 -28.08
C PHE A 525 6.97 11.91 -26.73
N ASP A 526 6.66 13.20 -26.74
CA ASP A 526 6.49 13.99 -25.51
C ASP A 526 5.01 14.17 -25.15
N ASN A 527 4.69 14.01 -23.87
CA ASN A 527 3.33 14.10 -23.29
C ASN A 527 2.36 13.04 -23.82
N VAL A 528 2.78 11.77 -23.81
CA VAL A 528 1.92 10.62 -24.10
C VAL A 528 1.00 10.38 -22.90
N ASP A 529 -0.16 11.04 -22.89
CA ASP A 529 -1.15 10.84 -21.81
C ASP A 529 -2.08 9.64 -22.08
N HIS A 530 -2.21 9.21 -23.35
CA HIS A 530 -2.97 8.03 -23.77
C HIS A 530 -2.18 7.24 -24.82
N PHE A 531 -1.76 6.01 -24.49
CA PHE A 531 -0.88 5.20 -25.35
C PHE A 531 -1.56 4.72 -26.64
N GLU A 532 -2.87 4.50 -26.62
CA GLU A 532 -3.68 4.12 -27.80
C GLU A 532 -3.52 5.12 -28.97
N LEU A 533 -3.17 6.38 -28.68
CA LEU A 533 -2.91 7.39 -29.71
C LEU A 533 -1.70 7.07 -30.58
N LEU A 534 -0.81 6.18 -30.13
CA LEU A 534 0.45 5.84 -30.80
C LEU A 534 0.31 4.66 -31.76
N ASP A 535 -0.79 3.89 -31.73
CA ASP A 535 -0.93 2.65 -32.51
C ASP A 535 -0.74 2.85 -34.01
N ASP A 536 -1.25 3.95 -34.56
CA ASP A 536 -1.12 4.31 -35.98
C ASP A 536 0.23 4.99 -36.32
N PHE A 537 1.03 5.35 -35.32
CA PHE A 537 2.25 6.17 -35.47
C PHE A 537 3.51 5.48 -34.97
N TRP A 538 3.39 4.26 -34.43
CA TRP A 538 4.54 3.50 -33.95
C TRP A 538 5.28 2.83 -35.12
N PRO A 539 6.61 3.01 -35.26
CA PRO A 539 7.37 2.42 -36.36
C PRO A 539 7.61 0.91 -36.12
N GLY A 540 6.73 0.08 -36.66
CA GLY A 540 6.87 -1.39 -36.62
C GLY A 540 8.05 -1.91 -37.46
N ASN A 541 8.78 -2.91 -36.93
CA ASN A 541 9.92 -3.56 -37.59
C ASN A 541 11.09 -2.62 -37.98
N SER A 542 11.47 -1.69 -37.09
CA SER A 542 12.55 -0.72 -37.32
C SER A 542 13.73 -0.89 -36.34
N CYS A 543 14.92 -0.38 -36.69
CA CYS A 543 16.15 -0.52 -35.89
C CYS A 543 16.54 0.74 -35.09
N GLY A 544 15.63 1.70 -34.95
CA GLY A 544 15.89 3.00 -34.30
C GLY A 544 15.63 3.04 -32.79
N SER A 545 15.69 4.26 -32.24
CA SER A 545 15.53 4.53 -30.81
C SER A 545 14.31 5.40 -30.54
N ILE A 546 13.55 5.08 -29.51
CA ILE A 546 12.34 5.81 -29.10
C ILE A 546 12.46 6.23 -27.64
N LEU A 547 12.27 7.52 -27.37
CA LEU A 547 12.15 8.05 -26.03
C LEU A 547 10.75 8.60 -25.86
N LEU A 548 10.01 8.18 -24.85
CA LEU A 548 8.68 8.73 -24.59
C LEU A 548 8.57 9.31 -23.18
N THR A 549 7.79 10.38 -23.02
CA THR A 549 7.47 10.98 -21.73
C THR A 549 5.97 10.85 -21.46
N SER A 550 5.59 10.43 -20.26
CA SER A 550 4.19 10.23 -19.87
C SER A 550 3.93 10.59 -18.41
N ARG A 551 2.70 10.93 -18.06
CA ARG A 551 2.26 10.97 -16.65
C ARG A 551 1.77 9.61 -16.18
N ASP A 552 1.38 8.74 -17.09
CA ASP A 552 0.74 7.47 -16.76
C ASP A 552 1.78 6.40 -16.39
N PRO A 553 1.70 5.82 -15.18
CA PRO A 553 2.52 4.66 -14.81
C PRO A 553 2.29 3.42 -15.70
N ILE A 554 1.18 3.34 -16.44
CA ILE A 554 0.91 2.27 -17.44
C ILE A 554 1.99 2.23 -18.53
N ALA A 555 2.72 3.34 -18.75
CA ALA A 555 3.93 3.39 -19.57
C ALA A 555 4.97 2.31 -19.25
N TYR A 556 4.94 1.79 -18.01
CA TYR A 556 5.79 0.69 -17.56
C TYR A 556 5.33 -0.69 -18.07
N TYR A 557 4.05 -0.88 -18.37
CA TYR A 557 3.42 -2.20 -18.59
C TYR A 557 2.96 -2.46 -20.04
N GLU A 558 2.91 -1.44 -20.90
CA GLU A 558 2.33 -1.55 -22.25
C GLU A 558 3.26 -2.00 -23.37
N SER A 559 2.63 -2.66 -24.35
CA SER A 559 3.13 -3.71 -25.24
C SER A 559 3.87 -3.23 -26.50
N TYR A 560 4.81 -2.29 -26.37
CA TYR A 560 5.84 -2.13 -27.41
C TYR A 560 7.05 -2.96 -27.00
N SER A 561 7.50 -3.86 -27.89
CA SER A 561 8.28 -5.10 -27.65
C SER A 561 9.61 -4.99 -26.89
N THR A 562 9.98 -3.82 -26.39
CA THR A 562 11.31 -3.47 -25.85
C THR A 562 11.32 -2.27 -24.89
N THR A 563 10.16 -1.75 -24.46
CA THR A 563 10.08 -0.53 -23.64
C THR A 563 10.51 -0.76 -22.20
N ILE A 564 11.60 -0.11 -21.76
CA ILE A 564 11.93 0.03 -20.33
C ILE A 564 11.14 1.22 -19.76
N GLY A 565 10.28 0.98 -18.77
CA GLY A 565 9.65 2.05 -18.00
C GLY A 565 10.58 2.57 -16.90
N LEU A 566 10.92 3.85 -16.94
CA LEU A 566 11.74 4.54 -15.94
C LEU A 566 10.93 5.64 -15.22
N GLN A 567 10.55 5.37 -13.98
CA GLN A 567 9.93 6.39 -13.12
C GLN A 567 10.99 7.43 -12.72
N LEU A 568 10.73 8.71 -13.01
CA LEU A 568 11.63 9.76 -12.54
C LEU A 568 11.47 9.99 -11.03
N PRO A 569 12.55 9.88 -10.24
CA PRO A 569 12.48 10.11 -8.80
C PRO A 569 12.34 11.60 -8.48
N LEU A 570 11.73 11.88 -7.32
CA LEU A 570 11.82 13.19 -6.65
C LEU A 570 13.28 13.50 -6.34
N PHE A 571 13.62 14.79 -6.29
CA PHE A 571 14.90 15.19 -5.72
C PHE A 571 14.98 14.75 -4.26
N LYS A 572 16.11 14.16 -3.90
CA LYS A 572 16.50 13.93 -2.52
C LYS A 572 16.59 15.28 -1.80
N ARG A 573 16.59 15.23 -0.48
CA ARG A 573 16.68 16.44 0.35
C ARG A 573 17.88 17.31 -0.05
N TRP A 574 19.07 16.73 -0.15
CA TRP A 574 20.27 17.47 -0.55
C TRP A 574 20.19 18.06 -1.97
N GLU A 575 19.64 17.32 -2.95
CA GLU A 575 19.41 17.82 -4.32
C GLU A 575 18.43 19.00 -4.32
N THR A 576 17.42 18.93 -3.46
CA THR A 576 16.44 20.01 -3.27
C THR A 576 17.09 21.25 -2.68
N GLU A 577 17.94 21.10 -1.66
CA GLU A 577 18.69 22.20 -1.04
C GLU A 577 19.62 22.88 -2.06
N GLU A 578 20.41 22.10 -2.80
CA GLU A 578 21.32 22.62 -3.82
C GLU A 578 20.59 23.29 -4.98
N PHE A 579 19.52 22.66 -5.48
CA PHE A 579 18.72 23.23 -6.54
C PHE A 579 18.03 24.53 -6.09
N LEU A 580 17.53 24.59 -4.86
CA LEU A 580 16.95 25.80 -4.29
C LEU A 580 17.97 26.93 -4.22
N LEU A 581 19.17 26.69 -3.68
CA LEU A 581 20.26 27.68 -3.61
C LEU A 581 20.68 28.17 -5.00
N LYS A 582 20.78 27.26 -5.98
CA LYS A 582 21.06 27.59 -7.39
C LYS A 582 19.99 28.53 -7.96
N MET A 583 18.72 28.24 -7.70
CA MET A 583 17.60 29.04 -8.22
C MET A 583 17.42 30.39 -7.51
N THR A 584 17.76 30.49 -6.23
CA THR A 584 17.77 31.76 -5.48
C THR A 584 19.05 32.57 -5.70
N LYS A 585 20.09 31.97 -6.28
CA LYS A 585 21.44 32.55 -6.45
C LYS A 585 22.07 32.95 -5.12
N ARG A 586 21.86 32.14 -4.09
CA ARG A 586 22.40 32.36 -2.75
C ARG A 586 23.47 31.34 -2.42
N SER A 587 24.39 31.71 -1.54
CA SER A 587 25.35 30.76 -0.98
C SER A 587 24.76 30.08 0.26
N ARG A 588 25.24 28.87 0.59
CA ARG A 588 24.83 28.16 1.80
C ARG A 588 25.18 28.93 3.09
N GLN A 589 26.18 29.81 3.04
CA GLN A 589 26.63 30.63 4.18
C GLN A 589 25.67 31.79 4.50
N GLU A 590 24.87 32.23 3.51
CA GLU A 590 23.90 33.32 3.67
C GLU A 590 22.60 32.86 4.35
N GLU A 591 22.36 31.56 4.48
CA GLU A 591 21.09 30.99 4.96
C GLU A 591 21.29 30.09 6.18
N ALA A 592 20.32 30.07 7.09
CA ALA A 592 20.34 29.15 8.22
C ALA A 592 20.13 27.71 7.75
N GLU A 593 21.02 26.79 8.12
CA GLU A 593 20.96 25.38 7.73
C GLU A 593 19.62 24.72 8.11
N SER A 594 19.07 25.08 9.28
CA SER A 594 17.75 24.62 9.72
C SER A 594 16.61 25.11 8.82
N ALA A 595 16.68 26.35 8.33
CA ALA A 595 15.68 26.92 7.43
C ALA A 595 15.79 26.34 6.01
N LEU A 596 17.01 26.08 5.53
CA LEU A 596 17.27 25.39 4.27
C LEU A 596 16.69 23.97 4.29
N SER A 597 17.00 23.21 5.35
CA SER A 597 16.42 21.88 5.63
C SER A 597 14.90 21.91 5.64
N ALA A 598 14.29 22.80 6.44
CA ALA A 598 12.84 22.89 6.58
C ALA A 598 12.16 23.30 5.26
N THR A 599 12.80 24.17 4.48
CA THR A 599 12.31 24.56 3.15
C THR A 599 12.35 23.37 2.19
N ALA A 600 13.46 22.63 2.15
CA ALA A 600 13.59 21.46 1.30
C ALA A 600 12.55 20.37 1.63
N GLU A 601 12.34 20.10 2.92
CA GLU A 601 11.30 19.18 3.40
C GLU A 601 9.89 19.66 3.03
N THR A 602 9.64 20.96 3.11
CA THR A 602 8.36 21.56 2.72
C THR A 602 8.09 21.41 1.23
N LEU A 603 9.11 21.58 0.39
CA LEU A 603 8.98 21.56 -1.07
C LEU A 603 8.94 20.15 -1.68
N GLY A 604 9.40 19.13 -0.95
CA GLY A 604 9.19 17.73 -1.31
C GLY A 604 9.87 17.26 -2.61
N GLY A 605 10.88 17.99 -3.10
CA GLY A 605 11.73 17.50 -4.19
C GLY A 605 11.15 17.57 -5.60
N ILE A 606 10.06 18.33 -5.84
CA ILE A 606 9.53 18.56 -7.19
C ILE A 606 10.28 19.74 -7.84
N PRO A 607 11.11 19.53 -8.89
CA PRO A 607 11.97 20.58 -9.46
C PRO A 607 11.20 21.83 -9.87
N MET A 608 10.09 21.68 -10.59
CA MET A 608 9.30 22.84 -11.02
C MET A 608 8.71 23.60 -9.83
N ALA A 609 8.24 22.90 -8.79
CA ALA A 609 7.69 23.57 -7.62
C ALA A 609 8.77 24.32 -6.83
N ILE A 610 9.97 23.74 -6.72
CA ILE A 610 11.14 24.40 -6.13
C ILE A 610 11.50 25.67 -6.92
N ALA A 611 11.57 25.59 -8.25
CA ALA A 611 11.86 26.73 -9.11
C ALA A 611 10.82 27.86 -8.94
N GLN A 612 9.53 27.54 -8.84
CA GLN A 612 8.49 28.53 -8.60
C GLN A 612 8.59 29.17 -7.22
N MET A 613 8.85 28.38 -6.18
CA MET A 613 8.99 28.90 -4.82
C MET A 613 10.27 29.73 -4.66
N ALA A 614 11.38 29.34 -5.30
CA ALA A 614 12.57 30.17 -5.43
C ALA A 614 12.28 31.51 -6.11
N GLY A 615 11.43 31.51 -7.15
CA GLY A 615 10.93 32.73 -7.78
C GLY A 615 10.14 33.62 -6.82
N GLN A 616 9.30 33.05 -5.95
CA GLN A 616 8.57 33.79 -4.92
C GLN A 616 9.50 34.36 -3.85
N ILE A 617 10.50 33.59 -3.40
CA ILE A 617 11.53 34.01 -2.44
C ILE A 617 12.29 35.22 -3.00
N ASN A 618 12.75 35.15 -4.25
CA ASN A 618 13.46 36.23 -4.92
C ASN A 618 12.58 37.47 -5.12
N ARG A 619 11.33 37.28 -5.58
CA ARG A 619 10.40 38.39 -5.85
C ARG A 619 10.00 39.14 -4.60
N ARG A 620 9.84 38.43 -3.48
CA ARG A 620 9.48 39.01 -2.17
C ARG A 620 10.70 39.50 -1.40
N GLN A 621 11.91 39.21 -1.87
CA GLN A 621 13.18 39.57 -1.23
C GLN A 621 13.30 39.06 0.22
N ILE A 622 12.85 37.84 0.47
CA ILE A 622 12.85 37.23 1.82
C ILE A 622 13.96 36.17 1.95
N ASN A 623 14.45 35.93 3.17
CA ASN A 623 15.36 34.80 3.47
C ASN A 623 14.60 33.47 3.66
N LEU A 624 15.30 32.33 3.80
CA LEU A 624 14.63 31.03 3.96
C LEU A 624 13.89 30.91 5.30
N THR A 625 14.36 31.56 6.36
CA THR A 625 13.68 31.58 7.67
C THR A 625 12.33 32.30 7.58
N GLU A 626 12.31 33.45 6.91
CA GLU A 626 11.10 34.21 6.61
C GLU A 626 10.16 33.43 5.69
N PHE A 627 10.71 32.72 4.70
CA PHE A 627 9.93 31.84 3.83
C PHE A 627 9.23 30.74 4.62
N VAL A 628 9.94 30.01 5.49
CA VAL A 628 9.34 28.95 6.33
C VAL A 628 8.26 29.52 7.23
N THR A 629 8.51 30.68 7.84
CA THR A 629 7.52 31.39 8.66
C THR A 629 6.27 31.75 7.85
N SER A 630 6.46 32.32 6.65
CA SER A 630 5.39 32.67 5.72
C SER A 630 4.64 31.44 5.18
N TYR A 631 5.32 30.31 4.98
CA TYR A 631 4.71 29.08 4.52
C TYR A 631 3.87 28.41 5.61
N ASN A 632 4.29 28.53 6.87
CA ASN A 632 3.52 28.02 8.01
C ASN A 632 2.27 28.87 8.31
N ASP A 633 2.24 30.13 7.89
CA ASP A 633 1.04 30.96 7.90
C ASP A 633 0.10 30.60 6.74
N THR A 634 -1.12 30.16 7.07
CA THR A 634 -2.11 29.67 6.09
C THR A 634 -2.48 30.71 5.04
N ARG A 635 -2.63 31.99 5.42
CA ARG A 635 -2.99 33.06 4.48
C ARG A 635 -1.84 33.36 3.52
N SER A 636 -0.63 33.49 4.04
CA SER A 636 0.57 33.76 3.25
C SER A 636 0.92 32.60 2.32
N ARG A 637 0.76 31.36 2.78
CA ARG A 637 0.93 30.15 1.96
C ARG A 637 0.02 30.15 0.74
N ARG A 638 -1.27 30.49 0.88
CA ARG A 638 -2.20 30.60 -0.27
C ARG A 638 -1.71 31.62 -1.31
N ALA A 639 -1.18 32.75 -0.86
CA ALA A 639 -0.65 33.78 -1.75
C ALA A 639 0.59 33.33 -2.54
N LEU A 640 1.33 32.31 -2.07
CA LEU A 640 2.46 31.72 -2.80
C LEU A 640 1.99 30.92 -4.02
N PHE A 641 0.83 30.25 -3.94
CA PHE A 641 0.29 29.42 -5.03
C PHE A 641 -0.58 30.18 -6.04
N SER A 642 -1.11 31.36 -5.68
CA SER A 642 -2.01 32.14 -6.54
C SER A 642 -1.32 33.00 -7.60
N THR A 643 0.01 33.18 -7.52
CA THR A 643 0.74 34.12 -8.36
C THR A 643 1.54 33.37 -9.43
N ALA A 644 1.11 33.43 -10.69
CA ALA A 644 1.93 32.95 -11.81
C ALA A 644 3.26 33.73 -11.87
N PRO A 645 4.41 33.06 -12.01
CA PRO A 645 5.67 33.75 -12.26
C PRO A 645 5.57 34.50 -13.60
N LYS A 646 5.45 35.83 -13.57
CA LYS A 646 5.57 36.66 -14.78
C LYS A 646 7.03 36.90 -15.19
N ASP A 647 7.98 36.24 -14.53
CA ASP A 647 9.39 36.41 -14.84
C ASP A 647 9.74 35.62 -16.10
N ARG A 648 10.08 36.34 -17.17
CA ARG A 648 10.58 35.76 -18.43
C ARG A 648 11.82 34.90 -18.21
N ARG A 649 12.56 35.08 -17.12
CA ARG A 649 13.78 34.33 -16.81
C ARG A 649 13.53 32.92 -16.30
N THR A 650 12.38 32.64 -15.69
CA THR A 650 12.08 31.29 -15.19
C THR A 650 11.60 30.33 -16.27
N ARG A 651 11.33 30.77 -17.51
CA ARG A 651 10.82 29.96 -18.67
C ARG A 651 9.56 29.10 -18.40
N TYR A 652 9.05 29.05 -17.17
CA TYR A 652 7.82 28.35 -16.77
C TYR A 652 6.68 29.37 -16.58
N GLU A 653 5.87 29.58 -17.62
CA GLU A 653 4.75 30.55 -17.60
C GLU A 653 3.49 30.03 -16.87
N HIS A 654 3.47 28.75 -16.51
CA HIS A 654 2.33 28.07 -15.88
C HIS A 654 2.40 28.09 -14.35
N THR A 655 1.26 28.12 -13.66
CA THR A 655 1.24 27.92 -12.19
C THR A 655 1.47 26.45 -11.87
N ILE A 656 1.99 26.17 -10.67
CA ILE A 656 2.09 24.81 -10.13
C ILE A 656 0.78 24.01 -10.34
N ALA A 657 -0.36 24.63 -10.08
CA ALA A 657 -1.66 23.97 -10.16
C ALA A 657 -2.14 23.69 -11.59
N SER A 658 -1.85 24.57 -12.56
CA SER A 658 -2.18 24.29 -13.97
C SER A 658 -1.36 23.14 -14.54
N VAL A 659 -0.12 22.95 -14.04
CA VAL A 659 0.70 21.80 -14.48
C VAL A 659 0.14 20.48 -13.98
N TRP A 660 -0.49 20.45 -12.80
CA TRP A 660 -1.11 19.24 -12.28
C TRP A 660 -2.49 18.93 -12.88
N GLY A 661 -3.11 19.84 -13.63
CA GLY A 661 -4.31 19.52 -14.42
C GLY A 661 -5.53 19.16 -13.56
N PHE A 662 -5.68 19.77 -12.38
CA PHE A 662 -6.80 19.45 -11.46
C PHE A 662 -8.20 19.62 -12.09
N ASN A 663 -8.31 20.52 -13.07
CA ASN A 663 -9.57 20.82 -13.76
C ASN A 663 -9.91 19.83 -14.88
N ASP A 664 -8.98 18.96 -15.27
CA ASP A 664 -9.15 18.01 -16.37
C ASP A 664 -9.73 16.66 -15.89
N LEU A 665 -9.92 16.50 -14.58
CA LEU A 665 -10.45 15.29 -13.94
C LEU A 665 -11.97 15.16 -14.14
N LYS A 666 -12.42 13.97 -14.56
CA LYS A 666 -13.83 13.63 -14.80
C LYS A 666 -14.50 12.99 -13.58
N HIS A 667 -13.81 12.10 -12.89
CA HIS A 667 -14.34 11.27 -11.80
C HIS A 667 -13.58 11.47 -10.47
N GLY A 668 -12.30 11.84 -10.53
CA GLY A 668 -11.39 11.89 -9.38
C GLY A 668 -11.39 13.18 -8.57
N SER A 669 -12.08 14.25 -9.02
CA SER A 669 -11.91 15.60 -8.45
C SER A 669 -12.31 15.68 -6.96
N GLN A 670 -13.49 15.18 -6.60
CA GLN A 670 -14.00 15.21 -5.22
C GLN A 670 -13.23 14.27 -4.29
N LEU A 671 -12.81 13.11 -4.80
CA LEU A 671 -11.95 12.20 -4.05
C LEU A 671 -10.60 12.87 -3.75
N LEU A 672 -10.01 13.55 -4.74
CA LEU A 672 -8.76 14.28 -4.57
C LEU A 672 -8.88 15.44 -3.57
N ASP A 673 -10.00 16.17 -3.60
CA ASP A 673 -10.29 17.22 -2.63
C ASP A 673 -10.24 16.70 -1.20
N VAL A 674 -10.95 15.60 -0.94
CA VAL A 674 -11.01 14.95 0.38
C VAL A 674 -9.65 14.38 0.78
N LEU A 675 -8.95 13.68 -0.13
CA LEU A 675 -7.60 13.16 0.11
C LEU A 675 -6.60 14.25 0.50
N SER A 676 -6.78 15.47 -0.02
CA SER A 676 -5.87 16.58 0.29
C SER A 676 -5.82 16.90 1.78
N PHE A 677 -6.91 16.72 2.53
CA PHE A 677 -7.02 17.09 3.95
C PHE A 677 -6.38 16.09 4.91
N PHE A 678 -6.15 14.84 4.47
CA PHE A 678 -5.50 13.82 5.29
C PHE A 678 -3.97 14.00 5.34
N GLU A 679 -3.33 13.30 6.28
CA GLU A 679 -1.87 13.11 6.26
C GLU A 679 -1.43 12.59 4.88
N PRO A 680 -0.58 13.33 4.13
CA PRO A 680 -0.34 13.06 2.71
C PRO A 680 0.42 11.77 2.39
N SER A 681 1.21 11.23 3.34
CA SER A 681 2.18 10.16 3.07
C SER A 681 1.61 8.75 3.14
N SER A 682 0.55 8.53 3.92
CA SER A 682 -0.03 7.20 4.12
C SER A 682 -1.51 7.26 4.50
N ILE A 683 -2.39 7.41 3.50
CA ILE A 683 -3.85 7.44 3.69
C ILE A 683 -4.40 6.02 3.51
N PRO A 684 -4.97 5.37 4.54
CA PRO A 684 -5.58 4.06 4.39
C PRO A 684 -6.73 4.10 3.37
N GLU A 685 -6.70 3.21 2.37
CA GLU A 685 -7.78 3.13 1.36
C GLU A 685 -9.14 2.84 2.00
N GLU A 686 -9.15 2.05 3.07
CA GLU A 686 -10.35 1.74 3.88
C GLU A 686 -11.12 3.02 4.29
N LEU A 687 -10.40 4.11 4.55
CA LEU A 687 -10.94 5.36 5.04
C LEU A 687 -11.78 6.11 3.99
N VAL A 688 -11.43 5.95 2.70
CA VAL A 688 -12.13 6.63 1.59
C VAL A 688 -13.01 5.67 0.78
N GLN A 689 -12.81 4.36 0.93
CA GLN A 689 -13.53 3.30 0.26
C GLN A 689 -14.81 2.88 1.02
N ASN A 690 -14.75 2.81 2.36
CA ASN A 690 -15.86 2.36 3.18
C ASN A 690 -16.66 3.57 3.73
N ASN A 691 -17.98 3.42 3.88
CA ASN A 691 -18.94 4.43 4.37
C ASN A 691 -19.37 5.58 3.42
N PRO A 692 -19.55 5.36 2.11
CA PRO A 692 -20.07 6.40 1.22
C PRO A 692 -21.46 6.90 1.58
N ALA A 693 -22.27 6.13 2.31
CA ALA A 693 -23.62 6.52 2.72
C ALA A 693 -23.67 7.65 3.77
N ILE A 694 -22.54 7.99 4.40
CA ILE A 694 -22.43 9.06 5.42
C ILE A 694 -22.04 10.41 4.79
N VAL A 695 -21.54 10.38 3.54
CA VAL A 695 -21.01 11.55 2.85
C VAL A 695 -22.13 12.32 2.16
N ASP A 696 -22.28 13.60 2.49
CA ASP A 696 -23.21 14.53 1.82
C ASP A 696 -22.43 15.46 0.87
N MET A 697 -21.73 14.88 -0.12
CA MET A 697 -20.93 15.62 -1.10
C MET A 697 -21.27 15.15 -2.51
N GLU A 698 -21.79 16.06 -3.32
CA GLU A 698 -22.16 15.77 -4.71
C GLU A 698 -20.92 15.32 -5.52
N LEU A 699 -21.08 14.26 -6.33
CA LEU A 699 -20.03 13.63 -7.15
C LEU A 699 -18.91 12.93 -6.35
N TYR A 700 -19.01 12.80 -5.02
CA TYR A 700 -18.13 11.90 -4.29
C TYR A 700 -18.39 10.44 -4.72
N PRO A 701 -17.37 9.57 -4.85
CA PRO A 701 -17.55 8.20 -5.29
C PRO A 701 -18.28 7.35 -4.23
N HIS A 702 -19.61 7.22 -4.38
CA HIS A 702 -20.44 6.50 -3.40
C HIS A 702 -20.52 4.97 -3.57
N SER A 703 -19.96 4.42 -4.64
CA SER A 703 -19.95 2.98 -4.90
C SER A 703 -18.54 2.50 -5.20
N GLN A 704 -18.30 1.19 -4.99
CA GLN A 704 -17.00 0.59 -5.24
C GLN A 704 -16.52 0.83 -6.69
N ALA A 705 -17.42 0.69 -7.67
CA ALA A 705 -17.09 0.91 -9.08
C ALA A 705 -16.68 2.37 -9.35
N VAL A 706 -17.47 3.35 -8.86
CA VAL A 706 -17.16 4.77 -9.07
C VAL A 706 -15.89 5.18 -8.32
N TYR A 707 -15.63 4.60 -7.15
CA TYR A 707 -14.36 4.77 -6.44
C TYR A 707 -13.18 4.21 -7.22
N GLU A 708 -13.33 3.04 -7.83
CA GLU A 708 -12.29 2.42 -8.66
C GLU A 708 -11.99 3.26 -9.91
N ASP A 709 -13.01 3.81 -10.57
CA ASP A 709 -12.86 4.72 -11.70
C ASP A 709 -12.13 6.01 -11.28
N ALA A 710 -12.58 6.65 -10.20
CA ALA A 710 -11.96 7.84 -9.63
C ALA A 710 -10.50 7.60 -9.22
N ARG A 711 -10.23 6.49 -8.50
CA ARG A 711 -8.88 6.11 -8.07
C ARG A 711 -7.98 5.83 -9.27
N THR A 712 -8.49 5.16 -10.30
CA THR A 712 -7.72 4.83 -11.51
C THR A 712 -7.34 6.09 -12.27
N GLU A 713 -8.26 7.04 -12.43
CA GLU A 713 -7.98 8.34 -13.03
C GLU A 713 -6.92 9.15 -12.26
N LEU A 714 -6.99 9.14 -10.92
CA LEU A 714 -5.98 9.82 -10.09
C LEU A 714 -4.58 9.18 -10.18
N LEU A 715 -4.54 7.85 -10.35
CA LEU A 715 -3.29 7.09 -10.54
C LEU A 715 -2.69 7.31 -11.93
N SER A 716 -3.49 7.26 -12.99
CA SER A 716 -3.02 7.52 -14.36
C SER A 716 -2.55 8.97 -14.54
N SER A 717 -3.17 9.91 -13.82
CA SER A 717 -2.74 11.31 -13.80
C SER A 717 -1.48 11.55 -12.94
N SER A 718 -0.96 10.53 -12.24
CA SER A 718 0.12 10.64 -11.25
C SER A 718 -0.16 11.70 -10.16
N LEU A 719 -1.43 11.93 -9.80
CA LEU A 719 -1.80 12.84 -8.72
C LEU A 719 -1.78 12.14 -7.36
N VAL A 720 -2.06 10.85 -7.37
CA VAL A 720 -2.00 9.97 -6.21
C VAL A 720 -1.06 8.80 -6.53
N THR A 721 -0.37 8.31 -5.51
CA THR A 721 0.37 7.04 -5.58
C THR A 721 -0.30 6.02 -4.66
N ARG A 722 -0.15 4.74 -4.99
CA ARG A 722 -0.80 3.65 -4.24
C ARG A 722 0.22 2.59 -3.86
N ASN A 723 0.31 2.31 -2.56
CA ASN A 723 0.99 1.13 -2.06
C ASN A 723 -0.01 -0.01 -1.92
N ARG A 724 0.02 -0.94 -2.89
CA ARG A 724 -0.92 -2.07 -2.95
C ARG A 724 -0.83 -3.00 -1.75
N ASN A 725 0.34 -3.09 -1.12
CA ASN A 725 0.59 -4.03 -0.04
C ASN A 725 0.06 -3.55 1.31
N THR A 726 0.20 -2.25 1.58
CA THR A 726 -0.35 -1.62 2.78
C THR A 726 -1.77 -1.10 2.55
N LYS A 727 -2.28 -1.15 1.31
CA LYS A 727 -3.56 -0.54 0.89
C LYS A 727 -3.64 0.92 1.30
N THR A 728 -2.59 1.68 1.01
CA THR A 728 -2.51 3.10 1.33
C THR A 728 -2.31 3.93 0.07
N LEU A 729 -3.00 5.06 0.01
CA LEU A 729 -2.79 6.12 -0.97
C LEU A 729 -1.83 7.17 -0.40
N ALA A 730 -1.14 7.88 -1.28
CA ALA A 730 -0.36 9.05 -0.90
C ALA A 730 -0.49 10.14 -1.95
N ILE A 731 -0.62 11.37 -1.47
CA ILE A 731 -0.68 12.60 -2.27
C ILE A 731 0.54 13.45 -1.92
N HIS A 732 1.11 14.16 -2.89
CA HIS A 732 2.25 15.01 -2.59
C HIS A 732 1.82 16.24 -1.77
N ARG A 733 2.52 16.56 -0.67
CA ARG A 733 2.14 17.66 0.24
C ARG A 733 1.89 19.01 -0.46
N LEU A 734 2.77 19.42 -1.38
CA LEU A 734 2.57 20.65 -2.16
C LEU A 734 1.33 20.60 -3.05
N MET A 735 0.94 19.41 -3.52
CA MET A 735 -0.26 19.22 -4.33
C MET A 735 -1.50 19.44 -3.46
N SER A 736 -1.52 18.86 -2.25
CA SER A 736 -2.59 19.10 -1.28
C SER A 736 -2.72 20.58 -0.93
N ASP A 737 -1.60 21.28 -0.69
CA ASP A 737 -1.58 22.71 -0.40
C ASP A 737 -2.09 23.55 -1.58
N ALA A 738 -1.64 23.25 -2.80
CA ALA A 738 -2.10 23.94 -4.00
C ALA A 738 -3.60 23.73 -4.24
N LEU A 739 -4.10 22.50 -4.11
CA LEU A 739 -5.51 22.17 -4.32
C LEU A 739 -6.41 22.95 -3.35
N ARG A 740 -6.11 22.90 -2.05
CA ARG A 740 -6.83 23.68 -1.02
C ARG A 740 -6.77 25.19 -1.26
N SER A 741 -5.66 25.69 -1.80
CA SER A 741 -5.51 27.12 -2.09
C SER A 741 -6.50 27.59 -3.17
N GLN A 742 -6.90 26.70 -4.09
CA GLN A 742 -7.84 26.99 -5.19
C GLN A 742 -9.31 26.78 -4.84
N MET A 743 -9.61 25.98 -3.81
CA MET A 743 -11.00 25.75 -3.37
C MET A 743 -11.70 27.05 -2.94
N THR A 744 -12.98 27.18 -3.28
CA THR A 744 -13.86 28.18 -2.64
C THR A 744 -14.08 27.82 -1.17
N SER A 745 -14.54 28.76 -0.34
CA SER A 745 -14.86 28.47 1.07
C SER A 745 -15.91 27.36 1.21
N GLU A 746 -16.89 27.31 0.31
CA GLU A 746 -17.92 26.27 0.24
C GLU A 746 -17.30 24.89 -0.06
N ARG A 747 -16.49 24.78 -1.13
CA ARG A 747 -15.85 23.51 -1.51
C ARG A 747 -14.83 23.03 -0.47
N TYR A 748 -14.08 23.95 0.13
CA TYR A 748 -13.15 23.66 1.23
C TYR A 748 -13.88 23.10 2.44
N THR A 749 -14.98 23.75 2.83
CA THR A 749 -15.80 23.34 3.96
C THR A 749 -16.42 21.97 3.71
N LEU A 750 -16.98 21.75 2.52
CA LEU A 750 -17.59 20.48 2.17
C LEU A 750 -16.57 19.34 2.22
N ALA A 751 -15.41 19.50 1.58
CA ALA A 751 -14.35 18.49 1.57
C ALA A 751 -13.80 18.19 2.98
N LEU A 752 -13.63 19.21 3.84
CA LEU A 752 -13.18 19.01 5.22
C LEU A 752 -14.25 18.32 6.08
N ILE A 753 -15.54 18.68 5.94
CA ILE A 753 -16.65 17.97 6.62
C ILE A 753 -16.67 16.52 6.19
N THR A 754 -16.58 16.25 4.89
CA THR A 754 -16.54 14.89 4.33
C THR A 754 -15.36 14.11 4.89
N ALA A 755 -14.16 14.70 4.93
CA ALA A 755 -12.99 14.05 5.52
C ALA A 755 -13.22 13.70 7.01
N LEU A 756 -13.79 14.62 7.80
CA LEU A 756 -14.13 14.38 9.21
C LEU A 756 -15.20 13.28 9.37
N GLN A 757 -16.22 13.25 8.49
CA GLN A 757 -17.24 12.20 8.45
C GLN A 757 -16.67 10.83 8.12
N LEU A 758 -15.74 10.75 7.16
CA LEU A 758 -15.05 9.51 6.80
C LEU A 758 -14.20 8.97 7.94
N ILE A 759 -13.40 9.81 8.60
CA ILE A 759 -12.69 9.40 9.83
C ILE A 759 -13.69 8.94 10.88
N SER A 760 -14.78 9.70 11.08
CA SER A 760 -15.82 9.33 12.05
C SER A 760 -16.37 7.93 11.76
N GLY A 761 -16.70 7.61 10.50
CA GLY A 761 -17.27 6.33 10.11
C GLY A 761 -16.38 5.12 10.40
N VAL A 762 -15.05 5.31 10.53
CA VAL A 762 -14.09 4.25 10.89
C VAL A 762 -13.50 4.42 12.29
N TRP A 763 -13.90 5.47 13.02
CA TRP A 763 -13.40 5.73 14.36
C TRP A 763 -13.93 4.67 15.33
N PRO A 764 -13.08 4.10 16.21
CA PRO A 764 -13.50 3.04 17.10
C PRO A 764 -14.31 3.62 18.29
N TYR A 765 -15.57 3.98 18.04
CA TYR A 765 -16.53 4.43 19.05
C TYR A 765 -16.84 3.33 20.08
N LYS A 766 -17.39 3.73 21.23
CA LYS A 766 -17.81 2.80 22.27
C LYS A 766 -19.19 2.24 21.93
N ASP A 767 -19.25 1.01 21.42
CA ASP A 767 -20.50 0.25 21.38
C ASP A 767 -20.81 -0.28 22.79
N GLY A 768 -22.10 -0.33 23.15
CA GLY A 768 -22.67 -0.50 24.50
C GLY A 768 -22.30 -1.74 25.33
N ALA A 769 -21.13 -2.34 25.14
CA ALA A 769 -20.55 -3.27 26.10
C ALA A 769 -19.03 -3.05 26.17
N ALA A 770 -18.59 -2.77 27.39
CA ALA A 770 -17.29 -3.16 27.91
C ALA A 770 -16.02 -2.36 27.49
N PHE A 771 -15.27 -1.91 28.50
CA PHE A 771 -13.85 -1.55 28.46
C PHE A 771 -12.95 -2.70 27.94
N ALA A 772 -13.51 -3.89 27.65
CA ALA A 772 -12.89 -5.05 27.00
C ALA A 772 -12.06 -4.74 25.73
N ASN A 773 -12.34 -3.65 25.00
CA ASN A 773 -11.71 -3.34 23.71
C ASN A 773 -10.71 -2.17 23.74
N GLU A 774 -10.31 -1.60 24.89
CA GLU A 774 -9.43 -0.42 24.95
C GLU A 774 -8.14 -0.58 24.13
N LYS A 775 -7.48 -1.74 24.20
CA LYS A 775 -6.27 -2.01 23.43
C LYS A 775 -6.51 -1.92 21.92
N TYR A 776 -7.61 -2.48 21.42
CA TYR A 776 -7.98 -2.38 20.00
C TYR A 776 -8.31 -0.94 19.62
N ARG A 777 -9.12 -0.24 20.45
CA ARG A 777 -9.45 1.17 20.24
C ARG A 777 -8.19 2.02 20.18
N TRP A 778 -7.21 1.79 21.06
CA TRP A 778 -5.95 2.52 21.05
C TRP A 778 -5.13 2.29 19.81
N VAL A 779 -5.04 1.04 19.33
CA VAL A 779 -4.31 0.72 18.10
C VAL A 779 -4.96 1.38 16.89
N LYS A 780 -6.28 1.27 16.73
CA LYS A 780 -6.98 1.87 15.58
C LYS A 780 -7.02 3.40 15.67
N SER A 781 -7.24 3.99 16.85
CA SER A 781 -7.13 5.44 17.05
C SER A 781 -5.71 5.95 16.80
N PHE A 782 -4.66 5.18 17.14
CA PHE A 782 -3.27 5.53 16.84
C PHE A 782 -3.00 5.55 15.34
N GLU A 783 -3.52 4.58 14.59
CA GLU A 783 -3.45 4.54 13.11
C GLU A 783 -4.13 5.77 12.49
N LEU A 784 -5.30 6.18 13.01
CA LEU A 784 -6.06 7.33 12.53
C LEU A 784 -5.54 8.68 13.06
N TRP A 785 -4.66 8.67 14.06
CA TRP A 785 -4.21 9.87 14.78
C TRP A 785 -3.55 10.94 13.89
N PRO A 786 -2.61 10.58 12.97
CA PRO A 786 -2.01 11.58 12.08
C PRO A 786 -3.04 12.29 11.20
N HIS A 787 -4.07 11.57 10.76
CA HIS A 787 -5.13 12.10 9.91
C HIS A 787 -6.03 13.07 10.68
N ILE A 788 -6.57 12.68 11.83
CA ILE A 788 -7.45 13.58 12.61
C ILE A 788 -6.71 14.83 13.10
N LEU A 789 -5.42 14.70 13.42
CA LEU A 789 -4.56 15.84 13.77
C LEU A 789 -4.43 16.83 12.60
N CYS A 790 -4.22 16.32 11.38
CA CYS A 790 -4.18 17.13 10.17
C CYS A 790 -5.52 17.85 9.94
N LEU A 791 -6.64 17.12 10.00
CA LEU A 791 -8.00 17.68 9.85
C LEU A 791 -8.29 18.79 10.87
N CYS A 792 -7.93 18.59 12.13
CA CYS A 792 -8.12 19.57 13.18
C CYS A 792 -7.42 20.90 12.86
N GLY A 793 -6.19 20.85 12.31
CA GLY A 793 -5.43 22.04 11.94
C GLY A 793 -6.09 22.88 10.85
N HIS A 794 -6.97 22.30 10.04
CA HIS A 794 -7.71 23.02 9.00
C HIS A 794 -8.92 23.80 9.52
N THR A 795 -9.35 23.57 10.77
CA THR A 795 -10.48 24.29 11.38
C THR A 795 -10.14 25.72 11.86
N ASP A 796 -8.86 26.10 11.75
CA ASP A 796 -8.36 27.45 12.00
C ASP A 796 -8.21 28.27 10.68
N ASP A 797 -8.44 27.65 9.52
CA ASP A 797 -8.38 28.33 8.22
C ASP A 797 -9.57 29.30 8.03
N GLU A 798 -9.32 30.47 7.46
CA GLU A 798 -10.36 31.48 7.17
C GLU A 798 -11.40 30.99 6.14
N LYS A 799 -11.04 30.02 5.30
CA LYS A 799 -11.99 29.39 4.35
C LYS A 799 -12.96 28.44 5.04
N TRP A 800 -12.63 27.96 6.23
CA TRP A 800 -13.48 27.03 6.96
C TRP A 800 -14.69 27.75 7.55
N LEU A 801 -15.87 27.31 7.13
CA LEU A 801 -17.14 27.77 7.68
C LEU A 801 -17.76 26.58 8.45
N PRO A 802 -17.87 26.64 9.78
CA PRO A 802 -18.43 25.53 10.54
C PRO A 802 -19.90 25.28 10.13
N PRO A 803 -20.34 24.00 10.05
CA PRO A 803 -21.70 23.69 9.64
C PRO A 803 -22.71 24.24 10.64
N VAL A 804 -23.73 24.94 10.15
CA VAL A 804 -24.80 25.53 10.98
C VAL A 804 -25.94 24.53 11.20
N LYS A 805 -26.24 23.69 10.21
CA LYS A 805 -27.35 22.73 10.25
C LYS A 805 -27.09 21.65 11.30
N ILE A 806 -28.13 21.31 12.05
CA ILE A 806 -28.12 20.13 12.94
C ILE A 806 -28.84 18.96 12.25
N SER A 807 -28.08 17.94 11.85
CA SER A 807 -28.57 16.61 11.45
C SER A 807 -27.56 15.55 11.90
N LYS A 808 -27.91 14.27 11.76
CA LYS A 808 -27.00 13.17 12.12
C LYS A 808 -25.62 13.33 11.45
N GLU A 809 -25.59 13.62 10.16
CA GLU A 809 -24.39 13.77 9.34
C GLU A 809 -23.55 14.99 9.76
N HIS A 810 -24.21 16.07 10.18
CA HIS A 810 -23.54 17.32 10.61
C HIS A 810 -23.02 17.25 12.05
N LEU A 811 -23.45 16.27 12.86
CA LEU A 811 -22.95 16.04 14.22
C LEU A 811 -21.72 15.13 14.27
N GLU A 812 -21.45 14.33 13.23
CA GLU A 812 -20.30 13.42 13.18
C GLU A 812 -18.94 14.15 13.25
N PRO A 813 -18.71 15.29 12.58
CA PRO A 813 -17.45 16.03 12.69
C PRO A 813 -17.09 16.48 14.12
N SER A 814 -18.04 17.04 14.87
CA SER A 814 -17.80 17.44 16.26
C SER A 814 -17.67 16.22 17.19
N LYS A 815 -18.41 15.14 16.93
CA LYS A 815 -18.32 13.87 17.66
C LYS A 815 -16.92 13.26 17.59
N VAL A 816 -16.35 13.13 16.39
CA VAL A 816 -15.01 12.53 16.21
C VAL A 816 -13.91 13.40 16.83
N LEU A 817 -14.04 14.74 16.77
CA LEU A 817 -13.12 15.67 17.44
C LEU A 817 -13.18 15.55 18.97
N LEU A 818 -14.36 15.30 19.53
CA LEU A 818 -14.54 15.05 20.96
C LEU A 818 -13.94 13.70 21.39
N GLU A 819 -14.11 12.64 20.59
CA GLU A 819 -13.42 11.38 20.86
C GLU A 819 -11.90 11.50 20.72
N ALA A 820 -11.41 12.25 19.74
CA ALA A 820 -9.99 12.55 19.61
C ALA A 820 -9.47 13.35 20.82
N THR A 821 -10.28 14.27 21.36
CA THR A 821 -9.98 14.98 22.63
C THR A 821 -9.81 14.00 23.78
N TRP A 822 -10.76 13.07 23.96
CA TRP A 822 -10.66 12.03 24.98
C TRP A 822 -9.41 11.16 24.79
N TYR A 823 -9.18 10.65 23.58
CA TYR A 823 -8.02 9.82 23.27
C TYR A 823 -6.70 10.56 23.57
N SER A 824 -6.61 11.85 23.21
CA SER A 824 -5.47 12.72 23.50
C SER A 824 -5.18 12.83 25.01
N ILE A 825 -6.23 12.97 25.83
CA ILE A 825 -6.10 13.02 27.30
C ILE A 825 -5.62 11.67 27.83
N MET A 826 -6.25 10.58 27.39
CA MET A 826 -5.97 9.24 27.90
C MET A 826 -4.57 8.74 27.53
N THR A 827 -4.02 9.21 26.42
CA THR A 827 -2.65 8.90 25.95
C THR A 827 -1.61 9.94 26.38
N ALA A 828 -2.01 10.94 27.16
CA ALA A 828 -1.18 12.04 27.64
C ALA A 828 -0.55 12.91 26.53
N ASN A 829 -1.21 13.04 25.39
CA ASN A 829 -0.84 13.96 24.31
C ASN A 829 -1.53 15.33 24.50
N PHE A 830 -1.27 15.99 25.63
CA PHE A 830 -2.05 17.18 26.01
C PHE A 830 -1.84 18.40 25.11
N GLY A 831 -0.71 18.46 24.39
CA GLY A 831 -0.39 19.58 23.50
C GLY A 831 -1.41 19.79 22.37
N ASN A 832 -2.10 18.74 21.94
CA ASN A 832 -3.13 18.82 20.89
C ASN A 832 -4.57 18.79 21.44
N THR A 833 -4.79 18.41 22.70
CA THR A 833 -6.12 18.27 23.29
C THR A 833 -6.96 19.53 23.14
N MET A 834 -6.38 20.70 23.42
CA MET A 834 -7.10 21.97 23.33
C MET A 834 -7.46 22.34 21.89
N ARG A 835 -6.65 21.92 20.90
CA ARG A 835 -6.95 22.15 19.48
C ARG A 835 -8.20 21.38 19.06
N PHE A 836 -8.27 20.09 19.37
CA PHE A 836 -9.46 19.27 19.08
C PHE A 836 -10.70 19.81 19.77
N LEU A 837 -10.58 20.16 21.05
CA LEU A 837 -11.69 20.69 21.82
C LEU A 837 -12.18 22.04 21.26
N ASN A 838 -11.27 22.93 20.86
CA ASN A 838 -11.63 24.21 20.25
C ASN A 838 -12.29 24.03 18.87
N ALA A 839 -11.78 23.10 18.06
CA ALA A 839 -12.39 22.73 16.78
C ALA A 839 -13.83 22.22 16.97
N ALA A 840 -14.05 21.31 17.93
CA ALA A 840 -15.38 20.82 18.28
C ALA A 840 -16.30 21.95 18.79
N LYS A 841 -15.78 22.86 19.64
CA LYS A 841 -16.50 24.03 20.15
C LYS A 841 -16.92 25.00 19.04
N LYS A 842 -16.08 25.20 18.01
CA LYS A 842 -16.42 26.05 16.85
C LYS A 842 -17.62 25.50 16.10
N ILE A 843 -17.63 24.20 15.82
CA ILE A 843 -18.75 23.50 15.16
C ILE A 843 -20.01 23.61 16.03
N TRP A 844 -19.90 23.25 17.31
CA TRP A 844 -21.02 23.32 18.26
C TRP A 844 -21.61 24.72 18.38
N SER A 845 -20.76 25.75 18.45
CA SER A 845 -21.20 27.16 18.55
C SER A 845 -21.97 27.61 17.31
N ALA A 846 -21.57 27.15 16.13
CA ALA A 846 -22.29 27.44 14.88
C ALA A 846 -23.66 26.75 14.85
N GLN A 847 -23.72 25.50 15.31
CA GLN A 847 -24.94 24.69 15.36
C GLN A 847 -25.97 25.19 16.38
N GLN A 848 -25.52 25.84 17.47
CA GLN A 848 -26.43 26.40 18.49
C GLN A 848 -27.50 27.34 17.91
N GLN A 849 -27.21 28.04 16.81
CA GLN A 849 -28.19 28.92 16.16
C GLN A 849 -29.38 28.15 15.58
N ASP A 850 -29.15 26.93 15.08
CA ASP A 850 -30.16 26.08 14.46
C ASP A 850 -30.88 25.17 15.47
N LYS A 851 -30.34 25.02 16.70
CA LYS A 851 -30.93 24.20 17.77
C LYS A 851 -32.40 24.55 18.03
N LEU A 852 -32.73 25.85 18.05
CA LEU A 852 -34.09 26.35 18.26
C LEU A 852 -35.08 25.86 17.18
N ARG A 853 -34.61 25.49 15.99
CA ARG A 853 -35.43 24.98 14.89
C ARG A 853 -35.58 23.45 14.92
N VAL A 854 -34.62 22.74 15.52
CA VAL A 854 -34.55 21.26 15.53
C VAL A 854 -35.27 20.63 16.72
N GLU A 855 -35.55 21.39 17.80
CA GLU A 855 -36.20 20.91 19.04
C GLU A 855 -37.51 20.12 18.87
N HIS A 856 -38.11 20.09 17.67
CA HIS A 856 -39.41 19.46 17.39
C HIS A 856 -39.41 18.26 16.41
N ARG A 857 -38.27 17.83 15.83
CA ARG A 857 -38.32 16.86 14.69
C ARG A 857 -37.62 15.50 14.90
N ASP A 858 -36.49 15.43 15.61
CA ASP A 858 -35.74 14.17 15.78
C ASP A 858 -35.11 14.08 17.19
N GLN A 859 -35.58 13.11 17.97
CA GLN A 859 -35.15 12.90 19.35
C GLN A 859 -33.70 12.39 19.46
N TYR A 860 -33.25 11.55 18.52
CA TYR A 860 -31.88 11.03 18.54
C TYR A 860 -30.87 12.15 18.29
N VAL A 861 -31.13 12.98 17.28
CA VAL A 861 -30.27 14.14 16.94
C VAL A 861 -30.19 15.11 18.12
N LYS A 862 -31.33 15.38 18.78
CA LYS A 862 -31.37 16.21 20.00
C LYS A 862 -30.50 15.62 21.12
N GLU A 863 -30.64 14.33 21.40
CA GLU A 863 -29.89 13.65 22.44
C GLU A 863 -28.37 13.66 22.18
N GLN A 864 -27.95 13.45 20.93
CA GLN A 864 -26.54 13.51 20.52
C GLN A 864 -25.97 14.93 20.65
N PHE A 865 -26.69 15.96 20.20
CA PHE A 865 -26.24 17.34 20.34
C PHE A 865 -26.07 17.76 21.81
N GLU A 866 -27.02 17.38 22.66
CA GLU A 866 -26.92 17.61 24.11
C GLU A 866 -25.76 16.84 24.75
N GLU A 867 -25.44 15.64 24.27
CA GLU A 867 -24.28 14.87 24.75
C GLU A 867 -22.96 15.55 24.39
N GLN A 868 -22.82 16.01 23.15
CA GLN A 868 -21.63 16.76 22.75
C GLN A 868 -21.47 18.06 23.54
N THR A 869 -22.58 18.78 23.79
CA THR A 869 -22.61 19.97 24.64
C THR A 869 -22.03 19.68 26.04
N ARG A 870 -22.41 18.53 26.59
CA ARG A 870 -21.95 18.04 27.89
C ARG A 870 -20.45 17.70 27.88
N LEU A 871 -19.98 16.98 26.87
CA LEU A 871 -18.57 16.60 26.73
C LEU A 871 -17.64 17.82 26.53
N ILE A 872 -18.10 18.83 25.79
CA ILE A 872 -17.40 20.11 25.59
C ILE A 872 -17.08 20.81 26.92
N GLU A 873 -17.95 20.67 27.92
CA GLU A 873 -17.80 21.25 29.26
C GLU A 873 -17.04 20.33 30.21
N LEU A 874 -17.14 19.01 30.04
CA LEU A 874 -16.44 18.02 30.86
C LEU A 874 -14.93 17.94 30.55
N TYR A 875 -14.55 17.87 29.28
CA TYR A 875 -13.15 17.62 28.91
C TYR A 875 -12.13 18.67 29.38
N PRO A 876 -12.44 19.98 29.47
CA PRO A 876 -11.57 20.92 30.17
C PRO A 876 -11.27 20.52 31.62
N GLY A 877 -12.29 20.02 32.34
CA GLY A 877 -12.14 19.56 33.73
C GLY A 877 -11.28 18.32 33.83
N VAL A 878 -11.53 17.34 32.96
CA VAL A 878 -10.73 16.11 32.88
C VAL A 878 -9.28 16.44 32.51
N LEU A 879 -9.05 17.27 31.48
CA LEU A 879 -7.72 17.74 31.11
C LEU A 879 -7.01 18.40 32.31
N SER A 880 -7.71 19.26 33.05
CA SER A 880 -7.16 19.95 34.22
C SER A 880 -6.71 18.99 35.33
N LEU A 881 -7.42 17.87 35.52
CA LEU A 881 -6.99 16.80 36.44
C LEU A 881 -5.66 16.17 36.01
N HIS A 882 -5.47 15.98 34.71
CA HIS A 882 -4.28 15.35 34.15
C HIS A 882 -3.08 16.30 34.01
N THR A 883 -3.31 17.61 34.07
CA THR A 883 -2.27 18.65 33.97
C THR A 883 -2.01 19.37 35.29
N ASN A 884 -2.30 18.74 36.43
CA ASN A 884 -2.07 19.28 37.78
C ASN A 884 -2.68 20.69 37.99
N SER A 885 -3.92 20.90 37.52
CA SER A 885 -4.66 22.18 37.64
C SER A 885 -5.94 22.00 38.49
N PRO A 886 -5.80 21.82 39.81
CA PRO A 886 -6.88 21.40 40.70
C PRO A 886 -8.07 22.37 40.74
N GLU A 887 -7.85 23.69 40.76
CA GLU A 887 -8.96 24.65 40.85
C GLU A 887 -9.82 24.61 39.59
N MET A 888 -9.19 24.57 38.41
CA MET A 888 -9.88 24.51 37.13
C MET A 888 -10.66 23.21 36.95
N ALA A 889 -10.09 22.08 37.40
CA ALA A 889 -10.81 20.80 37.43
C ALA A 889 -12.12 20.92 38.21
N LEU A 890 -12.09 21.57 39.38
CA LEU A 890 -13.26 21.74 40.23
C LEU A 890 -14.32 22.64 39.57
N VAL A 891 -13.92 23.73 38.91
CA VAL A 891 -14.82 24.64 38.19
C VAL A 891 -15.60 23.90 37.10
N HIS A 892 -14.90 23.18 36.23
CA HIS A 892 -15.51 22.49 35.09
C HIS A 892 -16.35 21.28 35.51
N CYS A 893 -15.86 20.44 36.43
CA CYS A 893 -16.61 19.27 36.90
C CYS A 893 -17.89 19.67 37.65
N LYS A 894 -17.88 20.78 38.42
CA LYS A 894 -19.10 21.33 39.05
C LYS A 894 -20.11 21.76 38.01
N LYS A 895 -19.68 22.50 36.98
CA LYS A 895 -20.54 22.95 35.88
C LYS A 895 -21.18 21.77 35.16
N TYR A 896 -20.39 20.76 34.79
CA TYR A 896 -20.88 19.53 34.16
C TYR A 896 -21.93 18.81 35.01
N LYS A 897 -21.68 18.65 36.31
CA LYS A 897 -22.64 18.07 37.25
C LYS A 897 -23.95 18.87 37.28
N SER A 898 -23.88 20.20 37.39
CA SER A 898 -25.07 21.06 37.43
C SER A 898 -25.94 20.93 36.17
N MET A 899 -25.32 20.81 34.99
CA MET A 899 -26.03 20.57 33.72
C MET A 899 -26.79 19.24 33.72
N LEU A 900 -26.22 18.18 34.29
CA LEU A 900 -26.89 16.88 34.41
C LEU A 900 -28.03 16.89 35.42
N GLU A 901 -27.85 17.54 36.58
CA GLU A 901 -28.91 17.68 37.59
C GLU A 901 -30.10 18.49 37.07
N GLU A 902 -29.86 19.53 36.26
CA GLU A 902 -30.92 20.31 35.63
C GLU A 902 -31.72 19.47 34.63
N LYS A 903 -31.04 18.66 33.79
CA LYS A 903 -31.69 17.74 32.86
C LYS A 903 -32.54 16.68 33.57
N MET A 904 -32.09 16.18 34.72
CA MET A 904 -32.88 15.26 35.52
C MET A 904 -34.12 15.92 36.13
N ARG A 905 -34.00 17.17 36.59
CA ARG A 905 -35.12 17.93 37.13
C ARG A 905 -36.18 18.25 36.08
N SER A 906 -35.80 18.36 34.81
CA SER A 906 -36.73 18.59 33.70
C SER A 906 -37.29 17.32 33.06
N ASP A 907 -36.82 16.13 33.46
CA ASP A 907 -37.40 14.84 33.03
C ASP A 907 -38.61 14.45 33.89
N SER A 908 -39.80 14.82 33.40
CA SER A 908 -41.09 14.52 34.03
C SER A 908 -41.49 13.05 34.03
N GLN A 909 -40.77 12.17 33.31
CA GLN A 909 -41.07 10.74 33.18
C GLN A 909 -40.21 9.85 34.07
N GLY A 910 -39.26 10.41 34.83
CA GLY A 910 -38.40 9.66 35.75
C GLY A 910 -37.48 8.64 35.07
N ARG A 911 -37.30 8.73 33.74
CA ARG A 911 -36.52 7.77 32.93
C ARG A 911 -35.01 7.93 33.15
N LEU A 912 -34.57 9.12 33.53
CA LEU A 912 -33.17 9.44 33.82
C LEU A 912 -32.68 8.96 35.20
N GLY A 913 -33.54 8.46 36.10
CA GLY A 913 -33.17 8.08 37.48
C GLY A 913 -32.04 7.04 37.63
N HIS A 914 -31.70 6.33 36.55
CA HIS A 914 -30.61 5.35 36.48
C HIS A 914 -29.55 5.69 35.39
N ASP A 915 -29.37 6.98 35.07
CA ASP A 915 -28.44 7.42 34.01
C ASP A 915 -26.96 7.20 34.40
N ALA A 916 -26.27 6.28 33.70
CA ALA A 916 -24.85 5.99 33.86
C ALA A 916 -23.94 7.22 33.70
N ARG A 917 -24.38 8.28 33.01
CA ARG A 917 -23.61 9.52 32.83
C ARG A 917 -23.52 10.35 34.11
N LEU A 918 -24.53 10.29 34.98
CA LEU A 918 -24.46 10.98 36.27
C LEU A 918 -23.43 10.33 37.19
N ALA A 919 -23.32 9.00 37.13
CA ALA A 919 -22.31 8.27 37.87
C ALA A 919 -20.88 8.65 37.42
N ILE A 920 -20.66 8.87 36.11
CA ILE A 920 -19.40 9.43 35.58
C ILE A 920 -19.17 10.85 36.12
N ALA A 921 -20.18 11.71 36.12
CA ALA A 921 -20.06 13.08 36.63
C ALA A 921 -19.65 13.13 38.12
N TRP A 922 -20.23 12.26 38.95
CA TRP A 922 -19.84 12.15 40.34
C TRP A 922 -18.42 11.60 40.50
N ASN A 923 -17.99 10.64 39.67
CA ASN A 923 -16.61 10.17 39.69
C ASN A 923 -15.62 11.30 39.36
N GLU A 924 -15.86 12.06 38.28
CA GLU A 924 -14.96 13.15 37.89
C GLU A 924 -14.96 14.30 38.90
N LEU A 925 -16.11 14.60 39.50
CA LEU A 925 -16.16 15.58 40.59
C LEU A 925 -15.44 15.07 41.85
N GLY A 926 -15.53 13.77 42.16
CA GLY A 926 -14.75 13.14 43.22
C GLY A 926 -13.25 13.26 42.97
N ASN A 927 -12.80 13.04 41.74
CA ASN A 927 -11.40 13.25 41.33
C ASN A 927 -10.97 14.70 41.59
N ALA A 928 -11.80 15.67 41.20
CA ALA A 928 -11.53 17.09 41.41
C ALA A 928 -11.44 17.45 42.89
N TYR A 929 -12.35 16.98 43.74
CA TYR A 929 -12.26 17.21 45.19
C TYR A 929 -11.03 16.56 45.80
N LEU A 930 -10.68 15.34 45.40
CA LEU A 930 -9.51 14.66 45.95
C LEU A 930 -8.21 15.37 45.55
N HIS A 931 -8.13 15.88 44.32
CA HIS A 931 -6.99 16.67 43.85
C HIS A 931 -6.87 18.02 44.59
N ASN A 932 -7.98 18.59 45.05
CA ASN A 932 -8.02 19.78 45.93
C ASN A 932 -7.86 19.44 47.42
N ASN A 933 -7.38 18.24 47.77
CA ASN A 933 -7.21 17.76 49.15
C ASN A 933 -8.51 17.71 49.99
N GLU A 934 -9.67 17.61 49.35
CA GLU A 934 -10.98 17.49 50.01
C GLU A 934 -11.46 16.02 50.07
N ALA A 935 -10.63 15.13 50.64
CA ALA A 935 -10.82 13.68 50.55
C ALA A 935 -12.18 13.16 51.07
N LYS A 936 -12.74 13.77 52.14
CA LYS A 936 -14.08 13.41 52.65
C LYS A 936 -15.20 13.73 51.66
N LYS A 937 -15.10 14.85 50.94
CA LYS A 937 -16.07 15.18 49.89
C LYS A 937 -15.90 14.24 48.70
N ALA A 938 -14.66 13.92 48.33
CA ALA A 938 -14.37 12.97 47.27
C ALA A 938 -14.96 11.58 47.56
N GLU A 939 -14.76 11.04 48.77
CA GLU A 939 -15.35 9.78 49.22
C GLU A 939 -16.88 9.76 49.02
N LYS A 940 -17.58 10.81 49.45
CA LYS A 940 -19.03 10.94 49.25
C LYS A 940 -19.39 10.78 47.76
N TYR A 941 -18.72 11.49 46.86
CA TYR A 941 -19.03 11.45 45.43
C TYR A 941 -18.65 10.12 44.78
N PHE A 942 -17.55 9.48 45.18
CA PHE A 942 -17.22 8.14 44.71
C PHE A 942 -18.26 7.10 45.15
N LEU A 943 -18.74 7.16 46.39
CA LEU A 943 -19.82 6.30 46.87
C LEU A 943 -21.13 6.52 46.10
N MET A 944 -21.47 7.78 45.79
CA MET A 944 -22.62 8.10 44.94
C MET A 944 -22.46 7.51 43.53
N SER A 945 -21.29 7.65 42.91
CA SER A 945 -20.95 7.05 41.61
C SER A 945 -21.09 5.52 41.63
N ILE A 946 -20.52 4.85 42.64
CA ILE A 946 -20.62 3.40 42.82
C ILE A 946 -22.08 2.96 42.98
N SER A 947 -22.88 3.71 43.76
CA SER A 947 -24.28 3.39 43.99
C SER A 947 -25.13 3.48 42.73
N ALA A 948 -24.92 4.50 41.89
CA ALA A 948 -25.67 4.63 40.64
C ALA A 948 -25.27 3.59 39.57
N HIS A 949 -24.05 3.05 39.65
CA HIS A 949 -23.64 1.94 38.78
C HIS A 949 -24.15 0.56 39.25
N ARG A 950 -24.63 0.43 40.50
CA ARG A 950 -25.04 -0.86 41.08
C ARG A 950 -26.22 -1.51 40.35
N ASP A 951 -27.09 -0.70 39.73
CA ASP A 951 -28.30 -1.14 39.04
C ASP A 951 -28.13 -1.22 37.50
N SER A 952 -26.93 -0.97 36.97
CA SER A 952 -26.67 -0.97 35.53
C SER A 952 -25.98 -2.27 35.07
N PRO A 953 -26.54 -3.02 34.09
CA PRO A 953 -25.91 -4.21 33.52
C PRO A 953 -24.60 -3.91 32.76
N GLU A 954 -24.31 -2.64 32.46
CA GLU A 954 -23.06 -2.17 31.83
C GLU A 954 -21.92 -1.98 32.84
N MET A 955 -21.93 -2.75 33.93
CA MET A 955 -20.97 -2.74 35.05
C MET A 955 -19.54 -3.12 34.65
N ASP A 956 -19.13 -2.88 33.41
CA ASP A 956 -17.74 -2.88 33.00
C ASP A 956 -17.04 -1.51 33.21
N GLN A 957 -17.76 -0.53 33.74
CA GLN A 957 -17.14 0.66 34.36
C GLN A 957 -16.52 0.33 35.75
N GLY A 958 -16.62 -0.94 36.17
CA GLY A 958 -16.67 -1.43 37.54
C GLY A 958 -15.38 -1.45 38.37
N ASN A 959 -14.40 -0.56 38.13
CA ASN A 959 -13.31 -0.35 39.10
C ASN A 959 -12.73 1.07 39.16
N MET A 960 -13.11 1.99 38.26
CA MET A 960 -12.55 3.35 38.32
C MET A 960 -13.00 4.11 39.58
N PRO A 961 -14.31 4.19 39.90
CA PRO A 961 -14.76 4.79 41.15
C PRO A 961 -14.25 4.07 42.41
N LEU A 962 -14.13 2.74 42.36
CA LEU A 962 -13.59 1.93 43.48
C LEU A 962 -12.10 2.19 43.70
N SER A 963 -11.30 2.26 42.62
CA SER A 963 -9.88 2.60 42.72
C SER A 963 -9.70 3.99 43.32
N ASN A 964 -10.51 4.95 42.87
CA ASN A 964 -10.50 6.32 43.36
C ASN A 964 -10.94 6.42 44.82
N LEU A 965 -11.93 5.64 45.24
CA LEU A 965 -12.32 5.50 46.64
C LEU A 965 -11.15 4.97 47.49
N GLY A 966 -10.43 3.95 47.01
CA GLY A 966 -9.22 3.45 47.68
C GLY A 966 -8.18 4.55 47.93
N PHE A 967 -7.90 5.39 46.92
CA PHE A 967 -7.02 6.55 47.09
C PHE A 967 -7.60 7.59 48.07
N ALA A 968 -8.90 7.86 48.04
CA ALA A 968 -9.56 8.79 48.97
C ALA A 968 -9.47 8.32 50.43
N LEU A 969 -9.58 7.01 50.66
CA LEU A 969 -9.43 6.39 51.98
C LEU A 969 -7.97 6.45 52.46
N TRP A 970 -7.02 6.17 51.57
CA TRP A 970 -5.59 6.30 51.85
C TRP A 970 -5.22 7.73 52.26
N MET A 971 -5.65 8.75 51.51
CA MET A 971 -5.39 10.15 51.84
C MET A 971 -6.09 10.63 53.12
N GLN A 972 -7.03 9.86 53.66
CA GLN A 972 -7.63 10.10 54.98
C GLN A 972 -6.91 9.35 56.12
N GLY A 973 -5.86 8.57 55.82
CA GLY A 973 -5.17 7.73 56.80
C GLY A 973 -5.92 6.44 57.15
N ARG A 974 -7.00 6.10 56.45
CA ARG A 974 -7.80 4.88 56.68
C ARG A 974 -7.22 3.70 55.90
N LEU A 975 -6.03 3.26 56.31
CA LEU A 975 -5.20 2.31 55.54
C LEU A 975 -5.88 0.95 55.36
N GLU A 976 -6.50 0.40 56.40
CA GLU A 976 -7.17 -0.91 56.36
C GLU A 976 -8.37 -0.90 55.41
N ASP A 977 -9.16 0.16 55.43
CA ASP A 977 -10.30 0.34 54.52
C ASP A 977 -9.82 0.47 53.06
N ALA A 978 -8.72 1.19 52.83
CA ALA A 978 -8.12 1.34 51.51
C ALA A 978 -7.60 -0.01 50.97
N ILE A 979 -6.86 -0.76 51.79
CA ILE A 979 -6.35 -2.11 51.44
C ILE A 979 -7.50 -3.03 51.07
N LYS A 980 -8.56 -3.07 51.90
CA LYS A 980 -9.74 -3.88 51.64
C LYS A 980 -10.38 -3.50 50.31
N THR A 981 -10.59 -2.20 50.08
CA THR A 981 -11.19 -1.68 48.84
C THR A 981 -10.37 -2.08 47.60
N PHE A 982 -9.04 -1.91 47.62
CA PHE A 982 -8.18 -2.31 46.50
C PHE A 982 -8.16 -3.82 46.27
N ARG A 983 -8.11 -4.63 47.34
CA ARG A 983 -8.10 -6.11 47.23
C ARG A 983 -9.41 -6.65 46.69
N ASP A 984 -10.54 -6.15 47.18
CA ASP A 984 -11.88 -6.53 46.70
C ASP A 984 -12.03 -6.16 45.21
N ALA A 985 -11.64 -4.93 44.83
CA ALA A 985 -11.62 -4.48 43.44
C ALA A 985 -10.73 -5.35 42.52
N LEU A 986 -9.52 -5.74 42.98
CA LEU A 986 -8.64 -6.64 42.24
C LEU A 986 -9.22 -8.05 42.10
N LYS A 987 -9.88 -8.56 43.14
CA LYS A 987 -10.54 -9.87 43.13
C LYS A 987 -11.68 -9.90 42.11
N ASP A 988 -12.54 -8.88 42.15
CA ASP A 988 -13.66 -8.75 41.22
C ASP A 988 -13.18 -8.63 39.77
N ARG A 989 -12.08 -7.88 39.55
CA ARG A 989 -11.46 -7.77 38.24
C ARG A 989 -10.87 -9.08 37.74
N ALA A 990 -10.12 -9.77 38.60
CA ALA A 990 -9.49 -11.03 38.27
C ALA A 990 -10.52 -12.12 37.94
N ALA A 991 -11.68 -12.11 38.61
CA ALA A 991 -12.78 -13.02 38.32
C ALA A 991 -13.39 -12.82 36.92
N ARG A 992 -13.32 -11.59 36.37
CA ARG A 992 -13.91 -11.24 35.07
C ARG A 992 -12.92 -11.36 33.90
N TYR A 993 -11.72 -10.81 34.05
CA TYR A 993 -10.75 -10.67 32.96
C TYR A 993 -9.50 -11.55 33.12
N GLY A 994 -9.43 -12.31 34.20
CA GLY A 994 -8.24 -13.04 34.59
C GLY A 994 -7.29 -12.19 35.43
N ARG A 995 -6.38 -12.87 36.14
CA ARG A 995 -5.38 -12.23 36.98
C ARG A 995 -4.37 -11.44 36.13
N ASP A 996 -4.07 -10.22 36.55
CA ASP A 996 -3.12 -9.33 35.87
C ASP A 996 -3.46 -9.13 34.38
N ASP A 997 -4.75 -8.95 34.09
CA ASP A 997 -5.24 -8.70 32.74
C ASP A 997 -4.58 -7.47 32.07
N ASN A 998 -4.58 -7.49 30.75
CA ASN A 998 -4.08 -6.41 29.90
C ASN A 998 -5.20 -5.76 29.07
N VAL A 999 -6.44 -5.84 29.54
CA VAL A 999 -7.61 -5.27 28.88
C VAL A 999 -7.59 -3.74 28.96
N SER A 1000 -7.30 -3.21 30.15
CA SER A 1000 -7.16 -1.76 30.41
C SER A 1000 -6.10 -1.49 31.48
N PHE A 1001 -5.68 -0.24 31.64
CA PHE A 1001 -4.71 0.17 32.68
C PHE A 1001 -5.25 0.09 34.12
N SER A 1002 -6.53 -0.25 34.30
CA SER A 1002 -7.20 -0.25 35.61
C SER A 1002 -6.55 -1.19 36.62
N THR A 1003 -6.09 -2.38 36.19
CA THR A 1003 -5.34 -3.29 37.07
C THR A 1003 -4.05 -2.64 37.55
N GLY A 1004 -3.29 -2.01 36.66
CA GLY A 1004 -2.07 -1.28 37.03
C GLY A 1004 -2.33 -0.20 38.08
N LYS A 1005 -3.46 0.53 37.96
CA LYS A 1005 -3.88 1.57 38.92
C LYS A 1005 -4.24 1.00 40.30
N LEU A 1006 -4.96 -0.11 40.35
CA LEU A 1006 -5.28 -0.79 41.61
C LEU A 1006 -4.02 -1.35 42.29
N LEU A 1007 -3.11 -1.96 41.51
CA LEU A 1007 -1.83 -2.47 42.01
C LEU A 1007 -0.95 -1.34 42.54
N LEU A 1008 -0.91 -0.19 41.85
CA LEU A 1008 -0.17 0.99 42.30
C LEU A 1008 -0.71 1.49 43.64
N GLY A 1009 -2.03 1.73 43.72
CA GLY A 1009 -2.67 2.20 44.95
C GLY A 1009 -2.46 1.24 46.12
N LEU A 1010 -2.62 -0.07 45.92
CA LEU A 1010 -2.34 -1.07 46.96
C LEU A 1010 -0.86 -1.07 47.38
N GLY A 1011 0.06 -0.94 46.42
CA GLY A 1011 1.49 -0.80 46.70
C GLY A 1011 1.81 0.44 47.54
N ASN A 1012 1.15 1.57 47.26
CA ASN A 1012 1.33 2.81 48.02
C ASN A 1012 0.84 2.67 49.46
N VAL A 1013 -0.36 2.12 49.67
CA VAL A 1013 -0.92 1.93 51.02
C VAL A 1013 -0.08 0.96 51.84
N LEU A 1014 0.41 -0.13 51.23
CA LEU A 1014 1.29 -1.08 51.91
C LEU A 1014 2.67 -0.50 52.23
N TYR A 1015 3.18 0.42 51.39
CA TYR A 1015 4.41 1.15 51.67
C TYR A 1015 4.24 2.01 52.93
N GLU A 1016 3.13 2.76 53.01
CA GLU A 1016 2.78 3.60 54.15
C GLU A 1016 2.62 2.79 55.45
N GLN A 1017 2.09 1.56 55.34
CA GLN A 1017 1.95 0.62 56.46
C GLN A 1017 3.28 -0.04 56.89
N GLY A 1018 4.39 0.23 56.19
CA GLY A 1018 5.69 -0.40 56.44
C GLY A 1018 5.84 -1.83 55.91
N SER A 1019 4.86 -2.33 55.13
CA SER A 1019 4.88 -3.65 54.49
C SER A 1019 5.65 -3.63 53.18
N TYR A 1020 6.95 -3.31 53.25
CA TYR A 1020 7.74 -2.94 52.08
C TYR A 1020 7.91 -4.04 51.03
N ASP A 1021 8.01 -5.31 51.44
CA ASP A 1021 8.23 -6.41 50.49
C ASP A 1021 6.98 -6.71 49.63
N GLU A 1022 5.79 -6.68 50.25
CA GLU A 1022 4.54 -6.77 49.48
C GLU A 1022 4.38 -5.55 48.58
N SER A 1023 4.60 -4.34 49.12
CA SER A 1023 4.55 -3.09 48.36
C SER A 1023 5.43 -3.15 47.11
N PHE A 1024 6.68 -3.61 47.25
CA PHE A 1024 7.62 -3.70 46.14
C PHE A 1024 7.13 -4.65 45.03
N ASN A 1025 6.53 -5.79 45.41
CA ASN A 1025 5.94 -6.72 44.47
C ASN A 1025 4.76 -6.09 43.70
N PHE A 1026 3.88 -5.37 44.41
CA PHE A 1026 2.74 -4.68 43.78
C PHE A 1026 3.19 -3.56 42.83
N HIS A 1027 4.18 -2.75 43.19
CA HIS A 1027 4.73 -1.73 42.30
C HIS A 1027 5.40 -2.32 41.05
N LYS A 1028 6.16 -3.42 41.18
CA LYS A 1028 6.71 -4.15 40.01
C LYS A 1028 5.62 -4.69 39.09
N ARG A 1029 4.57 -5.29 39.67
CA ARG A 1029 3.41 -5.78 38.90
C ARG A 1029 2.67 -4.63 38.21
N SER A 1030 2.50 -3.50 38.88
CA SER A 1030 1.89 -2.29 38.32
C SER A 1030 2.67 -1.79 37.10
N LYS A 1031 4.01 -1.65 37.21
CA LYS A 1031 4.87 -1.26 36.07
C LYS A 1031 4.70 -2.21 34.88
N LYS A 1032 4.78 -3.52 35.11
CA LYS A 1032 4.62 -4.52 34.04
C LYS A 1032 3.25 -4.41 33.37
N GLN A 1033 2.21 -4.16 34.16
CA GLN A 1033 0.84 -3.98 33.66
C GLN A 1033 0.74 -2.72 32.78
N TYR A 1034 1.28 -1.59 33.23
CA TYR A 1034 1.30 -0.35 32.44
C TYR A 1034 2.11 -0.49 31.15
N GLU A 1035 3.29 -1.12 31.19
CA GLU A 1035 4.08 -1.38 29.98
C GLU A 1035 3.32 -2.24 28.95
N SER A 1036 2.50 -3.18 29.41
CA SER A 1036 1.70 -4.05 28.54
C SER A 1036 0.39 -3.44 28.03
N THR A 1037 -0.08 -2.36 28.66
CA THR A 1037 -1.34 -1.68 28.32
C THR A 1037 -1.07 -0.33 27.67
N VAL A 1038 -0.66 0.68 28.46
CA VAL A 1038 -0.40 2.07 28.01
C VAL A 1038 0.96 2.25 27.34
N GLY A 1039 1.88 1.30 27.52
CA GLY A 1039 3.20 1.31 26.92
C GLY A 1039 4.30 1.87 27.81
N LYS A 1040 5.55 1.68 27.37
CA LYS A 1040 6.77 1.97 28.15
C LYS A 1040 7.04 3.47 28.35
N HIS A 1041 6.47 4.32 27.51
CA HIS A 1041 6.71 5.77 27.50
C HIS A 1041 5.56 6.59 28.09
N HIS A 1042 4.54 5.93 28.66
CA HIS A 1042 3.41 6.60 29.25
C HIS A 1042 3.72 7.07 30.69
N HIS A 1043 3.21 8.23 31.11
CA HIS A 1043 3.52 8.82 32.43
C HIS A 1043 3.23 7.86 33.60
N ARG A 1044 2.15 7.06 33.53
CA ARG A 1044 1.82 6.00 34.51
C ARG A 1044 2.95 4.98 34.72
N THR A 1045 3.68 4.64 33.66
CA THR A 1045 4.88 3.80 33.75
C THR A 1045 6.00 4.53 34.49
N GLY A 1046 6.15 5.83 34.26
CA GLY A 1046 7.03 6.72 35.03
C GLY A 1046 6.67 6.76 36.51
N ASP A 1047 5.38 6.90 36.84
CA ASP A 1047 4.88 6.91 38.23
C ASP A 1047 5.29 5.62 38.96
N ALA A 1048 5.09 4.46 38.34
CA ALA A 1048 5.54 3.18 38.89
C ALA A 1048 7.07 3.06 39.02
N CYS A 1049 7.85 3.64 38.09
CA CYS A 1049 9.30 3.69 38.18
C CYS A 1049 9.78 4.49 39.41
N VAL A 1050 9.13 5.61 39.73
CA VAL A 1050 9.47 6.41 40.91
C VAL A 1050 9.33 5.59 42.20
N HIS A 1051 8.23 4.85 42.36
CA HIS A 1051 8.05 4.00 43.55
C HIS A 1051 9.00 2.81 43.60
N ILE A 1052 9.31 2.20 42.46
CA ILE A 1052 10.31 1.13 42.39
C ILE A 1052 11.70 1.66 42.77
N ALA A 1053 12.02 2.90 42.40
CA ALA A 1053 13.26 3.56 42.81
C ALA A 1053 13.33 3.76 44.32
N ASP A 1054 12.23 4.12 44.98
CA ASP A 1054 12.17 4.26 46.45
C ASP A 1054 12.51 2.95 47.17
N HIS A 1055 12.01 1.82 46.67
CA HIS A 1055 12.37 0.49 47.20
C HIS A 1055 13.85 0.18 47.02
N HIS A 1056 14.42 0.47 45.84
CA HIS A 1056 15.85 0.28 45.59
C HIS A 1056 16.71 1.20 46.45
N PHE A 1057 16.29 2.45 46.68
CA PHE A 1057 16.97 3.38 47.57
C PHE A 1057 16.99 2.88 49.01
N ARG A 1058 15.84 2.42 49.54
CA ARG A 1058 15.72 1.79 50.87
C ARG A 1058 16.65 0.58 51.03
N LEU A 1059 16.76 -0.23 49.98
CA LEU A 1059 17.65 -1.40 49.92
C LEU A 1059 19.12 -1.06 49.67
N GLN A 1060 19.49 0.23 49.63
CA GLN A 1060 20.83 0.74 49.31
C GLN A 1060 21.35 0.30 47.93
N GLN A 1061 20.44 0.01 47.00
CA GLN A 1061 20.72 -0.34 45.61
C GLN A 1061 20.67 0.92 44.73
N TYR A 1062 21.50 1.91 45.07
CA TYR A 1062 21.47 3.25 44.46
C TYR A 1062 21.61 3.27 42.93
N PRO A 1063 22.44 2.43 42.28
CA PRO A 1063 22.51 2.39 40.82
C PRO A 1063 21.19 2.00 40.14
N LEU A 1064 20.42 1.09 40.76
CA LEU A 1064 19.10 0.70 40.26
C LEU A 1064 18.08 1.81 40.50
N ALA A 1065 18.10 2.44 41.68
CA ALA A 1065 17.26 3.60 41.97
C ALA A 1065 17.48 4.73 40.94
N LYS A 1066 18.74 5.07 40.65
CA LYS A 1066 19.14 6.01 39.60
C LYS A 1066 18.55 5.63 38.25
N ALA A 1067 18.73 4.38 37.80
CA ALA A 1067 18.25 3.92 36.51
C ALA A 1067 16.72 4.06 36.33
N TYR A 1068 15.94 3.77 37.39
CA TYR A 1068 14.48 3.93 37.37
C TYR A 1068 14.06 5.41 37.39
N LEU A 1069 14.74 6.26 38.15
CA LEU A 1069 14.49 7.71 38.15
C LEU A 1069 14.84 8.35 36.80
N ASP A 1070 15.95 7.94 36.17
CA ASP A 1070 16.32 8.40 34.83
C ASP A 1070 15.30 7.95 33.78
N GLN A 1071 14.74 6.75 33.93
CA GLN A 1071 13.63 6.29 33.10
C GLN A 1071 12.39 7.17 33.30
N ALA A 1072 12.02 7.47 34.55
CA ALA A 1072 10.89 8.36 34.84
C ALA A 1072 11.10 9.78 34.28
N ALA A 1073 12.29 10.35 34.45
CA ALA A 1073 12.66 11.66 33.90
C ALA A 1073 12.51 11.70 32.37
N ARG A 1074 12.98 10.67 31.66
CA ARG A 1074 12.81 10.54 30.20
C ARG A 1074 11.34 10.43 29.79
N ILE A 1075 10.51 9.75 30.58
CA ILE A 1075 9.08 9.59 30.31
C ILE A 1075 8.32 10.91 30.44
N TYR A 1076 8.55 11.65 31.53
CA TYR A 1076 7.89 12.94 31.74
C TYR A 1076 8.37 14.01 30.73
N GLY A 1077 9.62 13.89 30.26
CA GLY A 1077 10.19 14.78 29.24
C GLY A 1077 10.26 16.24 29.71
N ALA A 1078 10.24 17.19 28.77
CA ALA A 1078 10.31 18.63 29.07
C ALA A 1078 8.93 19.31 29.12
N GLN A 1079 7.84 18.55 29.20
CA GLN A 1079 6.48 19.11 29.07
C GLN A 1079 6.04 19.86 30.34
N ASP A 1080 5.41 21.02 30.16
CA ASP A 1080 5.10 21.95 31.26
C ASP A 1080 4.17 21.39 32.35
N HIS A 1081 3.28 20.47 32.02
CA HIS A 1081 2.27 19.94 32.93
C HIS A 1081 2.80 18.81 33.83
N PHE A 1082 3.96 18.23 33.51
CA PHE A 1082 4.69 17.29 34.38
C PHE A 1082 5.75 17.98 35.25
N LYS A 1083 5.72 19.31 35.37
CA LYS A 1083 6.64 20.07 36.23
C LYS A 1083 6.68 19.51 37.67
N PRO A 1084 5.54 19.25 38.34
CA PRO A 1084 5.54 18.67 39.69
C PRO A 1084 6.22 17.30 39.77
N GLU A 1085 5.92 16.39 38.85
CA GLU A 1085 6.47 15.03 38.79
C GLU A 1085 7.97 15.06 38.54
N ARG A 1086 8.44 15.95 37.66
CA ARG A 1086 9.86 16.17 37.40
C ARG A 1086 10.58 16.74 38.62
N ALA A 1087 9.98 17.72 39.31
CA ALA A 1087 10.55 18.27 40.54
C ALA A 1087 10.78 17.15 41.57
N ARG A 1088 9.79 16.26 41.74
CA ARG A 1088 9.90 15.07 42.61
C ARG A 1088 11.00 14.11 42.17
N VAL A 1089 11.14 13.85 40.86
CA VAL A 1089 12.21 12.99 40.34
C VAL A 1089 13.59 13.60 40.59
N CYS A 1090 13.79 14.89 40.29
CA CYS A 1090 15.06 15.58 40.53
C CYS A 1090 15.41 15.61 42.03
N TYR A 1091 14.43 15.84 42.90
CA TYR A 1091 14.61 15.77 44.35
C TYR A 1091 15.06 14.38 44.81
N LYS A 1092 14.47 13.30 44.27
CA LYS A 1092 14.90 11.93 44.58
C LYS A 1092 16.27 11.59 43.97
N GLN A 1093 16.57 12.09 42.77
CA GLN A 1093 17.87 11.93 42.13
C GLN A 1093 18.98 12.60 42.97
N TRP A 1094 18.74 13.79 43.52
CA TRP A 1094 19.66 14.44 44.44
C TRP A 1094 20.06 13.56 45.63
N HIS A 1095 19.08 12.92 46.29
CA HIS A 1095 19.34 11.96 47.37
C HIS A 1095 20.16 10.75 46.90
N VAL A 1096 19.84 10.20 45.72
CA VAL A 1096 20.58 9.08 45.12
C VAL A 1096 22.03 9.48 44.79
N PHE A 1097 22.25 10.66 44.22
CA PHE A 1097 23.59 11.15 43.89
C PHE A 1097 24.43 11.44 45.12
N LYS A 1098 23.82 12.01 46.18
CA LYS A 1098 24.47 12.13 47.49
C LYS A 1098 24.91 10.78 48.05
N ALA A 1099 24.05 9.76 47.96
CA ALA A 1099 24.37 8.40 48.43
C ALA A 1099 25.47 7.71 47.58
N LEU A 1100 25.59 8.07 46.31
CA LEU A 1100 26.64 7.59 45.39
C LEU A 1100 27.95 8.40 45.45
N ALA A 1101 27.99 9.49 46.23
CA ALA A 1101 29.09 10.46 46.23
C ALA A 1101 29.38 11.09 44.85
N GLU A 1102 28.35 11.28 44.02
CA GLU A 1102 28.41 11.99 42.74
C GLU A 1102 28.05 13.48 42.95
N GLU A 1103 29.00 14.29 43.45
CA GLU A 1103 28.75 15.67 43.90
C GLU A 1103 28.19 16.60 42.80
N ASP A 1104 28.81 16.62 41.61
CA ASP A 1104 28.39 17.49 40.51
C ASP A 1104 26.93 17.20 40.08
N ALA A 1105 26.59 15.91 39.93
CA ALA A 1105 25.25 15.48 39.56
C ALA A 1105 24.21 15.76 40.67
N ALA A 1106 24.63 15.69 41.94
CA ALA A 1106 23.78 16.08 43.07
C ALA A 1106 23.47 17.58 43.03
N VAL A 1107 24.47 18.44 42.78
CA VAL A 1107 24.29 19.90 42.66
C VAL A 1107 23.36 20.24 41.50
N GLU A 1108 23.56 19.63 40.33
CA GLU A 1108 22.69 19.84 39.17
C GLU A 1108 21.23 19.42 39.44
N SER A 1109 21.03 18.24 40.04
CA SER A 1109 19.69 17.73 40.36
C SER A 1109 18.99 18.56 41.44
N ALA A 1110 19.75 19.06 42.42
CA ALA A 1110 19.24 19.97 43.45
C ALA A 1110 18.77 21.30 42.83
N ALA A 1111 19.60 21.89 41.98
CA ALA A 1111 19.28 23.15 41.30
C ALA A 1111 18.02 22.99 40.42
N GLU A 1112 17.92 21.90 39.65
CA GLU A 1112 16.74 21.64 38.80
C GLU A 1112 15.48 21.34 39.64
N ALA A 1113 15.60 20.57 40.73
CA ALA A 1113 14.49 20.30 41.63
C ALA A 1113 13.91 21.60 42.21
N LEU A 1114 14.78 22.49 42.72
CA LEU A 1114 14.39 23.77 43.30
C LEU A 1114 13.83 24.73 42.24
N ARG A 1115 14.42 24.76 41.04
CA ARG A 1115 13.93 25.56 39.91
C ARG A 1115 12.51 25.14 39.50
N LEU A 1116 12.25 23.84 39.39
CA LEU A 1116 10.92 23.32 39.05
C LEU A 1116 9.93 23.52 40.20
N TYR A 1117 10.34 23.31 41.45
CA TYR A 1117 9.52 23.56 42.63
C TYR A 1117 9.07 25.01 42.72
N ARG A 1118 10.00 25.97 42.60
CA ARG A 1118 9.70 27.42 42.62
C ARG A 1118 8.86 27.86 41.43
N ALA A 1119 8.89 27.13 40.30
CA ALA A 1119 7.97 27.38 39.21
C ALA A 1119 6.52 26.98 39.55
N THR A 1120 6.31 26.04 40.48
CA THR A 1120 4.99 25.65 41.01
C THR A 1120 4.57 26.49 42.21
N TYR A 1121 5.52 26.84 43.08
CA TYR A 1121 5.32 27.62 44.30
C TYR A 1121 6.25 28.86 44.32
N PRO A 1122 5.96 29.90 43.52
CA PRO A 1122 6.87 31.05 43.36
C PRO A 1122 7.05 31.89 44.63
N CYS A 1123 6.17 31.75 45.62
CA CYS A 1123 6.22 32.47 46.88
C CYS A 1123 6.91 31.69 48.02
N ASP A 1124 7.35 30.45 47.79
CA ASP A 1124 8.05 29.65 48.80
C ASP A 1124 9.57 29.79 48.60
N GLU A 1125 10.23 30.43 49.57
CA GLU A 1125 11.65 30.77 49.53
C GLU A 1125 12.55 29.75 50.24
N ARG A 1126 11.99 28.68 50.83
CA ARG A 1126 12.78 27.64 51.52
C ARG A 1126 13.87 27.06 50.62
N ASP A 1127 15.00 26.71 51.23
CA ASP A 1127 16.07 25.98 50.57
C ASP A 1127 15.74 24.49 50.46
N LEU A 1128 16.47 23.76 49.60
CA LEU A 1128 16.15 22.37 49.29
C LEU A 1128 16.20 21.46 50.52
N GLU A 1129 17.08 21.76 51.47
CA GLU A 1129 17.23 21.05 52.74
C GLU A 1129 16.03 21.20 53.68
N ASP A 1130 15.28 22.29 53.56
CA ASP A 1130 14.08 22.58 54.36
C ASP A 1130 12.79 22.05 53.71
N LEU A 1131 12.90 21.53 52.48
CA LEU A 1131 11.81 20.91 51.74
C LEU A 1131 11.78 19.40 52.00
N SER A 1132 10.57 18.89 52.26
CA SER A 1132 10.31 17.48 52.51
C SER A 1132 9.87 16.75 51.25
N HIS A 1133 9.82 15.41 51.31
CA HIS A 1133 9.22 14.61 50.24
C HIS A 1133 7.75 14.99 49.96
N ASP A 1134 7.01 15.39 51.00
CA ASP A 1134 5.60 15.80 50.86
C ASP A 1134 5.47 17.10 50.06
N ASP A 1135 6.40 18.05 50.22
CA ASP A 1135 6.40 19.31 49.46
C ASP A 1135 6.45 19.06 47.94
N PHE A 1136 7.25 18.06 47.51
CA PHE A 1136 7.37 17.66 46.10
C PHE A 1136 6.23 16.75 45.61
N THR A 1137 5.43 16.18 46.52
CA THR A 1137 4.37 15.22 46.18
C THR A 1137 2.98 15.85 46.25
N ARG A 1138 2.79 16.86 47.10
CA ARG A 1138 1.55 17.63 47.27
C ARG A 1138 0.94 18.16 45.96
N PRO A 1139 1.69 18.79 45.03
CA PRO A 1139 1.14 19.32 43.78
C PRO A 1139 0.74 18.25 42.76
N ILE A 1140 1.19 17.02 42.93
CA ILE A 1140 0.94 15.92 41.98
C ILE A 1140 -0.47 15.37 42.20
N VAL A 1141 -1.18 15.04 41.12
CA VAL A 1141 -2.49 14.40 41.20
C VAL A 1141 -2.43 13.03 41.90
N PHE A 1142 -3.45 12.72 42.70
CA PHE A 1142 -3.42 11.62 43.69
C PHE A 1142 -3.12 10.21 43.14
N TRP A 1143 -3.42 9.93 41.87
CA TRP A 1143 -3.13 8.64 41.23
C TRP A 1143 -1.71 8.54 40.65
N SER A 1144 -0.96 9.65 40.67
CA SER A 1144 0.46 9.74 40.32
C SER A 1144 1.34 9.97 41.55
N LYS A 1145 0.73 10.19 42.73
CA LYS A 1145 1.41 10.24 44.03
C LYS A 1145 1.91 8.86 44.36
#